data_AF-F8FHP0-F1
#
_entry.id   AF-F8FHP0-F1
#
_cell.length_a   1.000
_cell.length_b   1.000
_cell.length_c   1.000
_cell.angle_alpha   90.00
_cell.angle_beta   90.00
_cell.angle_gamma   90.00
#
_symmetry.space_group_name_H-M   'P 1'
#
loop_
_entity.id
_entity.type
_entity.pdbx_description
1 polymer ?
#
loop_
_entity_poly.entity_id
_entity_poly.type
_entity_poly.pdbx_seq_one_letter_code
_entity_poly.pdbx_strand_id
1 'polypeptide(L)'
;MTIKINWKQREHDNGYRFLLGERTIGDVLPFEDERFAVTDTFEPLREGLLQWTRQFTYRGESTAPSKLSMDFATDYEPEYYMIPSVTYNGNGWGSGLEPKGLVRDGQPWVFAWHRAAVAGATYSEGGGISVALFGEPPLDMQGFSCSLVPAAGRIIHRLIWPVAETPATYYYRDHYSEAFEVERTFVPGETFTARAFLALNAYTEPRTAWRMMLEEAWRMQQHPLQVWFEPERIWELGMAYAKNSLWAEDGDFRGFAIGRYWDGEKWVQRRHYEIGWCGQNASLANSMLVDYLNSGNEDSLHRGLAVLDNWTASGRLPNGMIHCHYDYVIGFESAEREVQDACNLGTAALNLFEAEELARRCGVERPIYRETALGICDFALSVQSPEGQIGKSWKYDGTPHDPEGTVGCFLIPPMVKAYELTGNEAYLHGAELGYRYYIRELLENGYTTAGALDTYCVDKESSIPLLKAGLALFQITGKRTYLEWAEHAAWYLATWQWHHTVGYDAGTALGDMGYDTFGGTAVSTQHHHIDPFALVFIEDWLELAELTGNRIWRDRAIAAWANATIGISDGSLTLMGKLRPEGSQDEGFLHTRWGDKFNVSQWLVAWPTAFRLEVLRRVGMEVVEEFELNLASGGEDERR
;
A
#
# COMPACT_ATOMS: atom_id res chain seq x y z
N MET A 1 -24.56 12.11 18.77
CA MET A 1 -24.56 12.24 20.24
C MET A 1 -23.11 12.15 20.68
N THR A 2 -22.57 13.19 21.29
CA THR A 2 -21.21 13.24 21.84
C THR A 2 -21.17 12.33 23.08
N ILE A 3 -20.56 11.16 23.00
CA ILE A 3 -20.52 10.22 24.13
C ILE A 3 -19.12 10.28 24.74
N LYS A 4 -19.02 10.90 25.92
CA LYS A 4 -17.76 11.04 26.63
C LYS A 4 -17.22 9.69 27.09
N ILE A 5 -15.92 9.48 26.87
CA ILE A 5 -15.17 8.40 27.50
C ILE A 5 -14.86 8.78 28.94
N ASN A 6 -15.17 7.87 29.86
CA ASN A 6 -14.79 7.98 31.26
C ASN A 6 -13.99 6.74 31.67
N TRP A 7 -13.14 6.87 32.69
CA TRP A 7 -12.46 5.73 33.28
C TRP A 7 -12.45 5.81 34.80
N LYS A 8 -12.38 4.66 35.46
CA LYS A 8 -12.28 4.55 36.92
C LYS A 8 -11.29 3.44 37.30
N GLN A 9 -10.53 3.67 38.36
CA GLN A 9 -9.70 2.62 38.94
C GLN A 9 -10.60 1.52 39.52
N ARG A 10 -10.20 0.27 39.35
CA ARG A 10 -10.90 -0.90 39.89
C ARG A 10 -10.61 -1.05 41.39
N GLU A 11 -11.57 -1.57 42.16
CA GLU A 11 -11.47 -1.63 43.62
C GLU A 11 -10.54 -2.75 44.12
N HIS A 12 -10.33 -3.79 43.31
CA HIS A 12 -9.66 -5.03 43.73
C HIS A 12 -8.26 -5.23 43.11
N ASP A 13 -7.87 -4.39 42.17
CA ASP A 13 -6.55 -4.40 41.54
C ASP A 13 -6.14 -3.00 41.05
N ASN A 14 -4.90 -2.86 40.58
CA ASN A 14 -4.39 -1.62 39.98
C ASN A 14 -4.87 -1.41 38.53
N GLY A 15 -5.94 -2.09 38.10
CA GLY A 15 -6.51 -1.94 36.76
C GLY A 15 -7.44 -0.74 36.65
N TYR A 16 -7.78 -0.36 35.42
CA TYR A 16 -8.72 0.73 35.12
C TYR A 16 -9.81 0.26 34.18
N ARG A 17 -11.05 0.63 34.44
CA ARG A 17 -12.21 0.34 33.59
C ARG A 17 -12.57 1.55 32.76
N PHE A 18 -12.73 1.36 31.45
CA PHE A 18 -13.13 2.39 30.49
C PHE A 18 -14.60 2.22 30.09
N LEU A 19 -15.30 3.35 30.01
CA LEU A 19 -16.74 3.45 29.81
C LEU A 19 -17.06 4.45 28.69
N LEU A 20 -17.98 4.08 27.81
CA LEU A 20 -18.62 4.97 26.85
C LEU A 20 -20.05 5.24 27.31
N GLY A 21 -20.26 6.40 27.96
CA GLY A 21 -21.48 6.61 28.74
C GLY A 21 -21.54 5.62 29.92
N GLU A 22 -22.56 4.76 29.95
CA GLU A 22 -22.70 3.70 30.96
C GLU A 22 -22.16 2.33 30.50
N ARG A 23 -21.82 2.20 29.21
CA ARG A 23 -21.40 0.94 28.62
C ARG A 23 -19.90 0.73 28.82
N THR A 24 -19.50 -0.45 29.29
CA THR A 24 -18.08 -0.81 29.38
C THR A 24 -17.49 -1.03 27.99
N ILE A 25 -16.31 -0.44 27.77
CA ILE A 25 -15.50 -0.61 26.56
C ILE A 25 -14.49 -1.75 26.77
N GLY A 26 -13.84 -1.73 27.93
CA GLY A 26 -12.76 -2.63 28.28
C GLY A 26 -12.02 -2.17 29.53
N ASP A 27 -10.96 -2.89 29.85
CA ASP A 27 -10.13 -2.67 31.04
C ASP A 27 -8.64 -2.59 30.64
N VAL A 28 -7.93 -1.61 31.21
CA VAL A 28 -6.45 -1.66 31.30
C VAL A 28 -6.09 -2.69 32.36
N LEU A 29 -5.29 -3.69 31.97
CA LEU A 29 -4.90 -4.78 32.87
C LEU A 29 -3.67 -4.39 33.72
N PRO A 30 -3.60 -4.87 34.98
CA PRO A 30 -2.40 -4.78 35.79
C PRO A 30 -1.20 -5.47 35.10
N PHE A 31 0.01 -4.99 35.37
CA PHE A 31 1.23 -5.67 34.94
C PHE A 31 1.61 -6.78 35.93
N GLU A 32 1.84 -7.99 35.44
CA GLU A 32 2.04 -9.19 36.25
C GLU A 32 3.53 -9.54 36.43
N ASP A 33 4.28 -8.67 37.13
CA ASP A 33 5.61 -8.98 37.66
C ASP A 33 5.83 -8.20 38.97
N GLU A 34 5.87 -8.93 40.09
CA GLU A 34 6.00 -8.35 41.44
C GLU A 34 7.30 -7.55 41.63
N ARG A 35 8.29 -7.76 40.76
CA ARG A 35 9.55 -7.00 40.76
C ARG A 35 9.37 -5.58 40.23
N PHE A 36 8.19 -5.20 39.74
CA PHE A 36 7.93 -3.85 39.25
C PHE A 36 6.79 -3.18 40.01
N ALA A 37 7.01 -1.93 40.41
CA ALA A 37 5.89 -1.04 40.71
C ALA A 37 5.46 -0.29 39.46
N VAL A 38 4.15 -0.23 39.25
CA VAL A 38 3.56 0.34 38.05
C VAL A 38 2.60 1.46 38.41
N THR A 39 2.65 2.55 37.67
CA THR A 39 1.70 3.67 37.76
C THR A 39 1.21 4.03 36.38
N ASP A 40 -0.11 4.13 36.22
CA ASP A 40 -0.78 4.45 34.98
C ASP A 40 -1.41 5.85 35.07
N THR A 41 -1.23 6.64 34.01
CA THR A 41 -1.89 7.94 33.85
C THR A 41 -2.53 8.04 32.47
N PHE A 42 -3.69 8.69 32.40
CA PHE A 42 -4.47 8.84 31.18
C PHE A 42 -4.76 10.32 30.93
N GLU A 43 -4.35 10.81 29.76
CA GLU A 43 -4.56 12.17 29.31
C GLU A 43 -5.51 12.18 28.10
N PRO A 44 -6.71 12.76 28.21
CA PRO A 44 -7.59 12.97 27.07
C PRO A 44 -6.96 13.95 26.08
N LEU A 45 -6.79 13.51 24.83
CA LEU A 45 -6.28 14.37 23.76
C LEU A 45 -7.44 15.00 22.98
N ARG A 46 -8.47 14.21 22.69
CA ARG A 46 -9.76 14.63 22.14
C ARG A 46 -10.82 13.58 22.42
N GLU A 47 -12.07 13.82 21.99
CA GLU A 47 -13.11 12.80 22.07
C GLU A 47 -12.67 11.53 21.32
N GLY A 48 -12.80 10.38 21.98
CA GLY A 48 -12.36 9.11 21.42
C GLY A 48 -10.90 8.75 21.70
N LEU A 49 -10.03 9.70 22.07
CA LEU A 49 -8.58 9.50 22.07
C LEU A 49 -7.92 9.89 23.38
N LEU A 50 -7.13 8.97 23.94
CA LEU A 50 -6.36 9.19 25.15
C LEU A 50 -4.90 8.77 24.97
N GLN A 51 -3.98 9.53 25.54
CA GLN A 51 -2.62 9.06 25.79
C GLN A 51 -2.59 8.29 27.11
N TRP A 52 -2.15 7.05 27.03
CA TRP A 52 -1.85 6.19 28.17
C TRP A 52 -0.34 6.18 28.42
N THR A 53 0.07 6.66 29.59
CA THR A 53 1.45 6.56 30.05
C THR A 53 1.54 5.57 31.19
N ARG A 54 2.43 4.58 31.07
CA ARG A 54 2.75 3.62 32.13
C ARG A 54 4.20 3.80 32.57
N GLN A 55 4.40 4.08 33.85
CA GLN A 55 5.73 4.12 34.47
C GLN A 55 5.97 2.81 35.24
N PHE A 56 7.09 2.16 34.94
CA PHE A 56 7.61 0.98 35.61
C PHE A 56 8.79 1.39 36.48
N THR A 57 8.82 0.97 37.75
CA THR A 57 9.97 1.14 38.65
C THR A 57 10.41 -0.24 39.12
N TYR A 58 11.65 -0.63 38.79
CA TYR A 58 12.18 -1.92 39.16
C TYR A 58 12.53 -1.97 40.66
N ARG A 59 11.94 -2.93 41.36
CA ARG A 59 12.06 -3.21 42.80
C ARG A 59 12.81 -4.52 43.09
N GLY A 60 13.32 -5.21 42.07
CA GLY A 60 14.13 -6.39 42.28
C GLY A 60 15.41 -6.07 43.05
N GLU A 61 15.89 -7.04 43.83
CA GLU A 61 17.09 -6.89 44.66
C GLU A 61 18.41 -6.94 43.86
N SER A 62 18.36 -7.46 42.62
CA SER A 62 19.53 -7.61 41.74
C SER A 62 19.14 -7.35 40.29
N THR A 63 20.11 -7.06 39.44
CA THR A 63 19.90 -6.84 38.01
C THR A 63 19.30 -8.08 37.35
N ALA A 64 18.22 -7.91 36.58
CA ALA A 64 17.59 -9.02 35.86
C ALA A 64 17.04 -8.60 34.49
N PRO A 65 17.04 -9.50 33.49
CA PRO A 65 16.30 -9.31 32.26
C PRO A 65 14.79 -9.30 32.56
N SER A 66 14.04 -8.43 31.88
CA SER A 66 12.58 -8.35 32.03
C SER A 66 11.93 -7.87 30.74
N LYS A 67 10.73 -8.42 30.46
CA LYS A 67 9.83 -7.94 29.41
C LYS A 67 8.70 -7.17 30.07
N LEU A 68 8.38 -6.00 29.55
CA LEU A 68 7.31 -5.14 30.06
C LEU A 68 6.13 -5.16 29.10
N SER A 69 4.91 -5.01 29.61
CA SER A 69 3.72 -4.95 28.77
C SER A 69 2.69 -3.91 29.20
N MET A 70 1.96 -3.45 28.19
CA MET A 70 0.78 -2.59 28.31
C MET A 70 -0.37 -3.33 27.61
N ASP A 71 -1.34 -3.79 28.42
CA ASP A 71 -2.46 -4.61 27.98
C ASP A 71 -3.80 -3.91 28.19
N PHE A 72 -4.62 -3.85 27.14
CA PHE A 72 -6.01 -3.42 27.18
C PHE A 72 -6.92 -4.56 26.73
N ALA A 73 -7.80 -5.03 27.60
CA ALA A 73 -8.76 -6.10 27.32
C ALA A 73 -10.12 -5.51 26.97
N THR A 74 -10.70 -5.93 25.84
CA THR A 74 -12.05 -5.51 25.45
C THR A 74 -13.14 -6.15 26.33
N ASP A 75 -14.31 -5.52 26.37
CA ASP A 75 -15.54 -6.08 26.98
C ASP A 75 -16.53 -6.58 25.90
N TYR A 76 -15.98 -7.10 24.80
CA TYR A 76 -16.74 -7.65 23.67
C TYR A 76 -15.92 -8.72 22.94
N GLU A 77 -16.62 -9.68 22.35
CA GLU A 77 -16.04 -10.63 21.39
C GLU A 77 -15.79 -9.91 20.05
N PRO A 78 -14.59 -10.02 19.45
CA PRO A 78 -14.27 -9.30 18.22
C PRO A 78 -15.05 -9.85 17.02
N GLU A 79 -15.78 -8.97 16.32
CA GLU A 79 -16.41 -9.23 15.02
C GLU A 79 -15.42 -9.01 13.87
N TYR A 80 -14.43 -8.14 14.07
CA TYR A 80 -13.32 -7.89 13.16
C TYR A 80 -12.09 -7.42 13.96
N TYR A 81 -10.90 -7.72 13.45
CA TYR A 81 -9.64 -7.27 14.02
C TYR A 81 -8.58 -7.06 12.94
N MET A 82 -7.59 -6.20 13.23
CA MET A 82 -6.56 -5.82 12.28
C MET A 82 -5.26 -5.42 13.00
N ILE A 83 -4.13 -5.73 12.38
CA ILE A 83 -2.84 -5.04 12.57
C ILE A 83 -2.49 -4.47 11.19
N PRO A 84 -2.51 -3.14 10.99
CA PRO A 84 -2.34 -2.52 9.67
C PRO A 84 -1.11 -3.05 8.92
N SER A 85 -1.28 -3.45 7.66
CA SER A 85 -0.28 -4.10 6.79
C SER A 85 0.21 -5.49 7.22
N VAL A 86 -0.30 -6.07 8.31
CA VAL A 86 0.15 -7.39 8.83
C VAL A 86 -0.97 -8.41 8.80
N THR A 87 -2.11 -8.08 9.39
CA THR A 87 -3.27 -8.97 9.39
C THR A 87 -4.58 -8.21 9.30
N TYR A 88 -5.46 -8.72 8.44
CA TYR A 88 -6.83 -8.26 8.24
C TYR A 88 -7.76 -9.43 8.50
N ASN A 89 -8.43 -9.41 9.65
CA ASN A 89 -9.29 -10.48 10.15
C ASN A 89 -8.64 -11.87 10.10
N GLY A 90 -7.33 -11.95 10.41
CA GLY A 90 -6.59 -13.21 10.48
C GLY A 90 -6.08 -13.72 9.13
N ASN A 91 -6.19 -12.94 8.05
CA ASN A 91 -5.70 -13.29 6.71
C ASN A 91 -6.26 -14.64 6.20
N GLY A 92 -7.50 -14.99 6.54
CA GLY A 92 -8.06 -16.32 6.23
C GLY A 92 -8.23 -16.63 4.73
N TRP A 93 -8.23 -15.61 3.87
CA TRP A 93 -8.34 -15.77 2.42
C TRP A 93 -6.98 -16.07 1.77
N GLY A 94 -7.00 -16.85 0.69
CA GLY A 94 -5.83 -17.13 -0.13
C GLY A 94 -5.01 -18.35 0.32
N SER A 95 -4.01 -18.70 -0.48
CA SER A 95 -3.18 -19.92 -0.33
C SER A 95 -1.81 -19.64 0.28
N GLY A 96 -1.50 -18.37 0.52
CA GLY A 96 -0.26 -17.94 1.15
C GLY A 96 -0.06 -18.48 2.56
N LEU A 97 1.21 -18.50 2.97
CA LEU A 97 1.65 -18.90 4.32
C LEU A 97 2.16 -17.69 5.10
N GLU A 98 1.73 -16.47 4.78
CA GLU A 98 1.89 -15.33 5.67
C GLU A 98 1.24 -15.59 7.05
N PRO A 99 1.51 -14.78 8.08
CA PRO A 99 0.90 -15.00 9.38
C PRO A 99 -0.64 -15.09 9.29
N LYS A 100 -1.16 -16.28 9.60
CA LYS A 100 -2.60 -16.58 9.65
C LYS A 100 -3.10 -16.61 11.09
N GLY A 101 -4.31 -16.13 11.31
CA GLY A 101 -4.98 -16.05 12.61
C GLY A 101 -4.22 -15.21 13.64
N LEU A 102 -4.56 -15.38 14.92
CA LEU A 102 -3.92 -14.68 16.05
C LEU A 102 -2.86 -15.50 16.76
N VAL A 103 -2.77 -16.80 16.49
CA VAL A 103 -1.98 -17.76 17.25
C VAL A 103 -1.24 -18.69 16.29
N ARG A 104 0.02 -18.99 16.61
CA ARG A 104 0.80 -20.06 16.00
C ARG A 104 1.37 -20.96 17.08
N ASP A 105 1.27 -22.27 16.90
CA ASP A 105 1.82 -23.28 17.83
C ASP A 105 1.37 -23.05 19.28
N GLY A 106 0.13 -22.59 19.48
CA GLY A 106 -0.45 -22.27 20.79
C GLY A 106 0.00 -20.95 21.41
N GLN A 107 0.87 -20.17 20.74
CA GLN A 107 1.32 -18.85 21.21
C GLN A 107 0.77 -17.71 20.34
N PRO A 108 0.35 -16.59 20.94
CA PRO A 108 -0.05 -15.41 20.17
C PRO A 108 1.08 -14.89 19.28
N TRP A 109 0.71 -14.39 18.11
CA TRP A 109 1.65 -13.66 17.27
C TRP A 109 2.09 -12.36 17.94
N VAL A 110 3.40 -12.09 17.90
CA VAL A 110 4.01 -10.84 18.32
C VAL A 110 4.79 -10.28 17.14
N PHE A 111 4.51 -9.04 16.76
CA PHE A 111 5.15 -8.36 15.63
C PHE A 111 5.89 -7.12 16.09
N ALA A 112 7.08 -6.88 15.57
CA ALA A 112 7.81 -5.65 15.82
C ALA A 112 7.01 -4.41 15.40
N TRP A 113 7.14 -3.31 16.14
CA TRP A 113 6.41 -2.06 15.90
C TRP A 113 6.50 -1.56 14.45
N HIS A 114 7.67 -1.73 13.81
CA HIS A 114 7.96 -1.28 12.45
C HIS A 114 7.35 -2.17 11.35
N ARG A 115 6.76 -3.32 11.70
CA ARG A 115 5.98 -4.15 10.76
C ARG A 115 4.59 -3.61 10.49
N ALA A 116 4.08 -2.77 11.38
CA ALA A 116 2.77 -2.18 11.24
C ALA A 116 2.88 -0.75 10.69
N ALA A 117 2.03 -0.42 9.72
CA ALA A 117 1.94 0.91 9.11
C ALA A 117 1.70 2.03 10.14
N VAL A 118 1.07 1.72 11.27
CA VAL A 118 1.02 2.55 12.47
C VAL A 118 1.81 1.84 13.57
N ALA A 119 2.73 2.53 14.27
CA ALA A 119 3.73 1.92 15.15
C ALA A 119 3.12 0.97 16.20
N GLY A 120 3.28 -0.34 15.95
CA GLY A 120 2.70 -1.43 16.73
C GLY A 120 1.20 -1.31 16.98
N ALA A 121 0.45 -0.81 16.00
CA ALA A 121 -0.99 -0.70 16.10
C ALA A 121 -1.71 -2.05 16.15
N THR A 122 -2.75 -2.10 16.97
CA THR A 122 -3.72 -3.19 17.02
C THR A 122 -5.12 -2.59 17.01
N TYR A 123 -6.04 -3.20 16.27
CA TYR A 123 -7.43 -2.77 16.14
C TYR A 123 -8.37 -3.96 16.31
N SER A 124 -9.50 -3.73 16.96
CA SER A 124 -10.65 -4.63 16.93
C SER A 124 -11.95 -3.87 17.09
N GLU A 125 -13.03 -4.52 16.67
CA GLU A 125 -14.40 -4.03 16.86
C GLU A 125 -15.36 -5.18 17.17
N GLY A 126 -16.40 -4.88 17.95
CA GLY A 126 -17.47 -5.83 18.26
C GLY A 126 -18.59 -5.19 19.06
N GLY A 127 -19.82 -5.62 18.82
CA GLY A 127 -21.01 -5.12 19.50
C GLY A 127 -21.22 -3.61 19.35
N GLY A 128 -20.70 -2.95 18.31
CA GLY A 128 -20.81 -1.49 18.14
C GLY A 128 -19.78 -0.66 18.91
N ILE A 129 -18.72 -1.28 19.44
CA ILE A 129 -17.54 -0.60 20.02
C ILE A 129 -16.29 -1.02 19.26
N SER A 130 -15.41 -0.05 18.99
CA SER A 130 -14.07 -0.29 18.46
C SER A 130 -13.01 0.17 19.44
N VAL A 131 -11.88 -0.53 19.44
CA VAL A 131 -10.68 -0.23 20.22
C VAL A 131 -9.47 -0.30 19.29
N ALA A 132 -8.63 0.72 19.33
CA ALA A 132 -7.28 0.68 18.79
C ALA A 132 -6.26 1.04 19.87
N LEU A 133 -5.13 0.34 19.86
CA LEU A 133 -3.96 0.61 20.71
C LEU A 133 -2.72 0.69 19.81
N PHE A 134 -1.98 1.78 19.91
CA PHE A 134 -0.71 1.99 19.20
C PHE A 134 0.28 2.75 20.07
N GLY A 135 1.58 2.55 19.85
CA GLY A 135 2.62 3.18 20.67
C GLY A 135 3.12 4.52 20.11
N GLU A 136 3.79 5.30 20.96
CA GLU A 136 4.64 6.41 20.51
C GLU A 136 5.81 5.84 19.69
N PRO A 137 6.01 6.23 18.41
CA PRO A 137 7.05 5.67 17.57
C PRO A 137 8.44 5.80 18.21
N PRO A 138 9.21 4.70 18.30
CA PRO A 138 10.55 4.73 18.88
C PRO A 138 11.53 5.53 18.01
N LEU A 139 12.58 6.08 18.65
CA LEU A 139 13.69 6.73 17.95
C LEU A 139 14.77 5.73 17.49
N ASP A 140 14.69 4.47 17.93
CA ASP A 140 15.66 3.43 17.62
C ASP A 140 14.99 2.06 17.37
N MET A 141 15.78 1.10 16.91
CA MET A 141 15.30 -0.25 16.59
C MET A 141 14.99 -1.12 17.81
N GLN A 142 15.28 -0.69 19.04
CA GLN A 142 15.00 -1.48 20.26
C GLN A 142 13.52 -1.45 20.62
N GLY A 143 12.85 -0.32 20.38
CA GLY A 143 11.40 -0.12 20.37
C GLY A 143 10.52 -1.10 21.17
N PHE A 144 9.42 -1.53 20.54
CA PHE A 144 8.45 -2.45 21.12
C PHE A 144 7.83 -3.36 20.06
N SER A 145 6.94 -4.24 20.51
CA SER A 145 6.13 -5.09 19.66
C SER A 145 4.66 -4.98 20.00
N CYS A 146 3.81 -5.40 19.08
CA CYS A 146 2.38 -5.48 19.26
C CYS A 146 1.86 -6.91 19.12
N SER A 147 0.74 -7.18 19.78
CA SER A 147 0.04 -8.46 19.71
C SER A 147 -1.46 -8.28 19.96
N LEU A 148 -2.26 -9.07 19.25
CA LEU A 148 -3.67 -9.27 19.54
C LEU A 148 -3.83 -10.68 20.13
N VAL A 149 -4.13 -10.75 21.43
CA VAL A 149 -4.20 -12.01 22.16
C VAL A 149 -5.67 -12.42 22.34
N PRO A 150 -6.10 -13.57 21.79
CA PRO A 150 -7.45 -14.05 22.00
C PRO A 150 -7.64 -14.48 23.46
N ALA A 151 -8.77 -14.09 24.06
CA ALA A 151 -9.17 -14.52 25.40
C ALA A 151 -10.67 -14.85 25.40
N ALA A 152 -11.15 -15.70 26.31
CA ALA A 152 -12.55 -16.16 26.27
C ALA A 152 -13.55 -14.98 26.27
N GLY A 153 -14.29 -14.81 25.17
CA GLY A 153 -15.28 -13.76 24.96
C GLY A 153 -14.73 -12.34 24.78
N ARG A 154 -13.42 -12.18 24.55
CA ARG A 154 -12.76 -10.87 24.37
C ARG A 154 -11.43 -10.95 23.63
N ILE A 155 -10.82 -9.80 23.35
CA ILE A 155 -9.47 -9.71 22.80
C ILE A 155 -8.62 -8.77 23.64
N ILE A 156 -7.33 -9.08 23.78
CA ILE A 156 -6.37 -8.25 24.50
C ILE A 156 -5.44 -7.60 23.47
N HIS A 157 -5.43 -6.29 23.46
CA HIS A 157 -4.46 -5.47 22.76
C HIS A 157 -3.22 -5.34 23.63
N ARG A 158 -2.06 -5.67 23.11
CA ARG A 158 -0.82 -5.73 23.89
C ARG A 158 0.32 -5.04 23.17
N LEU A 159 1.04 -4.18 23.90
CA LEU A 159 2.36 -3.68 23.54
C LEU A 159 3.43 -4.30 24.46
N ILE A 160 4.60 -4.65 23.92
CA ILE A 160 5.66 -5.43 24.60
C ILE A 160 7.01 -4.75 24.41
N TRP A 161 7.75 -4.51 25.50
CA TRP A 161 9.12 -3.99 25.47
C TRP A 161 10.12 -4.99 26.07
N PRO A 162 11.35 -5.10 25.54
CA PRO A 162 11.79 -4.52 24.25
C PRO A 162 11.17 -5.28 23.06
N VAL A 163 11.46 -4.83 21.84
CA VAL A 163 10.97 -5.46 20.60
C VAL A 163 11.28 -6.97 20.52
N ALA A 164 10.30 -7.71 20.02
CA ALA A 164 10.36 -9.15 19.75
C ALA A 164 9.47 -9.55 18.54
N GLU A 165 9.75 -10.70 17.94
CA GLU A 165 8.90 -11.36 16.96
C GLU A 165 8.77 -12.85 17.33
N THR A 166 7.59 -13.26 17.81
CA THR A 166 7.34 -14.61 18.33
C THR A 166 5.99 -15.14 17.83
N PRO A 167 5.80 -16.47 17.76
CA PRO A 167 6.77 -17.54 18.01
C PRO A 167 7.81 -17.73 16.89
N ALA A 168 7.71 -16.98 15.79
CA ALA A 168 8.65 -17.00 14.68
C ALA A 168 8.70 -15.62 13.97
N THR A 169 9.79 -15.36 13.25
CA THR A 169 9.95 -14.15 12.43
C THR A 169 9.54 -14.47 11.00
N TYR A 170 8.55 -13.75 10.43
CA TYR A 170 8.21 -13.85 9.02
C TYR A 170 9.25 -13.09 8.19
N TYR A 171 10.22 -13.81 7.59
CA TYR A 171 11.43 -13.19 7.02
C TYR A 171 11.52 -13.25 5.50
N TYR A 172 10.70 -14.05 4.82
CA TYR A 172 10.60 -14.06 3.36
C TYR A 172 9.26 -14.65 2.93
N ARG A 173 8.88 -14.54 1.65
CA ARG A 173 7.56 -14.99 1.15
C ARG A 173 7.32 -16.42 1.58
N ASP A 174 6.32 -16.61 2.44
CA ASP A 174 5.89 -17.90 2.98
C ASP A 174 6.96 -18.66 3.80
N HIS A 175 7.97 -17.93 4.28
CA HIS A 175 9.08 -18.49 5.05
C HIS A 175 9.26 -17.79 6.41
N TYR A 176 9.59 -18.62 7.39
CA TYR A 176 9.78 -18.22 8.78
C TYR A 176 11.18 -18.60 9.26
N SER A 177 11.80 -17.71 10.02
CA SER A 177 13.01 -18.01 10.78
C SER A 177 12.65 -18.17 12.25
N GLU A 178 13.66 -18.47 13.08
CA GLU A 178 13.47 -18.52 14.53
C GLU A 178 12.90 -17.20 15.08
N ALA A 179 12.30 -17.31 16.27
CA ALA A 179 11.85 -16.16 17.04
C ALA A 179 12.99 -15.16 17.22
N PHE A 180 12.65 -13.87 17.13
CA PHE A 180 13.58 -12.79 17.41
C PHE A 180 13.20 -12.19 18.76
N GLU A 181 14.13 -12.12 19.71
CA GLU A 181 13.88 -11.50 21.00
C GLU A 181 15.06 -10.62 21.38
N VAL A 182 14.77 -9.43 21.89
CA VAL A 182 15.74 -8.58 22.58
C VAL A 182 15.56 -8.77 24.07
N GLU A 183 16.66 -8.75 24.82
CA GLU A 183 16.63 -8.69 26.27
C GLU A 183 16.98 -7.29 26.73
N ARG A 184 16.22 -6.78 27.70
CA ARG A 184 16.59 -5.58 28.45
C ARG A 184 16.75 -5.95 29.91
N THR A 185 17.88 -5.57 30.49
CA THR A 185 18.15 -5.72 31.92
C THR A 185 17.78 -4.47 32.67
N PHE A 186 17.16 -4.65 33.85
CA PHE A 186 16.83 -3.55 34.76
C PHE A 186 17.69 -3.63 36.02
N VAL A 187 18.17 -2.48 36.50
CA VAL A 187 18.89 -2.38 37.79
C VAL A 187 17.97 -1.89 38.91
N PRO A 188 18.21 -2.25 40.19
CA PRO A 188 17.36 -1.83 41.31
C PRO A 188 17.11 -0.31 41.32
N GLY A 189 15.83 0.09 41.36
CA GLY A 189 15.41 1.49 41.34
C GLY A 189 15.31 2.13 39.95
N GLU A 190 15.72 1.45 38.88
CA GLU A 190 15.58 1.96 37.51
C GLU A 190 14.11 2.19 37.16
N THR A 191 13.84 3.31 36.48
CA THR A 191 12.51 3.63 35.96
C THR A 191 12.48 3.53 34.43
N PHE A 192 11.36 3.07 33.91
CA PHE A 192 11.07 3.08 32.48
C PHE A 192 9.66 3.60 32.25
N THR A 193 9.49 4.46 31.26
CA THR A 193 8.20 5.05 30.89
C THR A 193 7.84 4.61 29.49
N ALA A 194 6.69 3.97 29.34
CA ALA A 194 6.10 3.65 28.05
C ALA A 194 4.88 4.54 27.80
N ARG A 195 4.69 4.93 26.55
CA ARG A 195 3.55 5.72 26.09
C ARG A 195 2.84 5.02 24.94
N ALA A 196 1.52 5.02 25.03
CA ALA A 196 0.62 4.48 24.03
C ALA A 196 -0.61 5.37 23.87
N PHE A 197 -1.35 5.17 22.80
CA PHE A 197 -2.58 5.88 22.51
C PHE A 197 -3.72 4.86 22.40
N LEU A 198 -4.83 5.18 23.05
CA LEU A 198 -6.08 4.43 23.00
C LEU A 198 -7.09 5.23 22.18
N ALA A 199 -7.47 4.70 21.02
CA ALA A 199 -8.60 5.20 20.24
C ALA A 199 -9.82 4.31 20.49
N LEU A 200 -10.84 4.86 21.13
CA LEU A 200 -12.04 4.15 21.57
C LEU A 200 -13.25 4.84 20.95
N ASN A 201 -14.08 4.09 20.23
CA ASN A 201 -15.21 4.68 19.53
C ASN A 201 -16.44 3.78 19.53
N ALA A 202 -17.63 4.38 19.59
CA ALA A 202 -18.83 3.70 19.14
C ALA A 202 -18.90 3.77 17.62
N TYR A 203 -19.22 2.66 16.97
CA TYR A 203 -19.43 2.64 15.53
C TYR A 203 -20.86 2.24 15.19
N THR A 204 -21.41 2.87 14.16
CA THR A 204 -22.68 2.48 13.53
C THR A 204 -22.45 1.74 12.22
N GLU A 205 -21.29 1.95 11.62
CA GLU A 205 -20.87 1.28 10.40
C GLU A 205 -19.66 0.40 10.73
N PRO A 206 -19.79 -0.93 10.63
CA PRO A 206 -18.67 -1.83 10.90
C PRO A 206 -17.54 -1.55 9.91
N ARG A 207 -16.31 -1.86 10.31
CA ARG A 207 -15.13 -1.84 9.45
C ARG A 207 -14.82 -0.44 8.89
N THR A 208 -15.02 0.57 9.73
CA THR A 208 -14.69 1.97 9.41
C THR A 208 -14.04 2.70 10.57
N ALA A 209 -14.22 2.26 11.82
CA ALA A 209 -13.82 3.05 12.98
C ALA A 209 -12.29 3.12 13.18
N TRP A 210 -11.51 2.25 12.51
CA TRP A 210 -10.05 2.37 12.44
C TRP A 210 -9.56 3.70 11.84
N ARG A 211 -10.41 4.42 11.10
CA ARG A 211 -10.10 5.75 10.55
C ARG A 211 -9.56 6.71 11.60
N MET A 212 -10.15 6.71 12.81
CA MET A 212 -9.69 7.56 13.91
C MET A 212 -8.23 7.27 14.29
N MET A 213 -7.83 5.99 14.33
CA MET A 213 -6.43 5.61 14.60
C MET A 213 -5.52 6.10 13.48
N LEU A 214 -5.92 5.92 12.21
CA LEU A 214 -5.10 6.34 11.06
C LEU A 214 -4.94 7.86 11.00
N GLU A 215 -6.00 8.62 11.22
CA GLU A 215 -5.98 10.08 11.28
C GLU A 215 -5.02 10.59 12.36
N GLU A 216 -5.12 10.02 13.57
CA GLU A 216 -4.32 10.48 14.69
C GLU A 216 -2.87 10.06 14.60
N ALA A 217 -2.61 8.82 14.21
CA ALA A 217 -1.25 8.37 13.94
C ALA A 217 -0.57 9.24 12.88
N TRP A 218 -1.32 9.64 11.84
CA TRP A 218 -0.81 10.50 10.77
C TRP A 218 -0.45 11.87 11.33
N ARG A 219 -1.43 12.54 11.96
CA ARG A 219 -1.28 13.89 12.52
C ARG A 219 -0.15 13.98 13.55
N MET A 220 0.03 12.95 14.38
CA MET A 220 1.08 12.91 15.41
C MET A 220 2.50 12.83 14.84
N GLN A 221 2.65 12.38 13.60
CA GLN A 221 3.94 12.09 12.98
C GLN A 221 4.18 12.93 11.72
N GLN A 222 3.28 13.84 11.37
CA GLN A 222 3.51 14.81 10.30
C GLN A 222 4.75 15.65 10.61
N HIS A 223 5.62 15.74 9.61
CA HIS A 223 6.85 16.52 9.64
C HIS A 223 7.21 16.96 8.21
N PRO A 224 8.12 17.94 8.05
CA PRO A 224 8.62 18.33 6.74
C PRO A 224 9.23 17.13 6.01
N LEU A 225 8.74 16.85 4.81
CA LEU A 225 9.24 15.76 3.97
C LEU A 225 10.25 16.31 2.97
N GLN A 226 11.22 15.49 2.61
CA GLN A 226 12.22 15.83 1.62
C GLN A 226 11.90 15.13 0.29
N VAL A 227 11.80 15.93 -0.78
CA VAL A 227 11.85 15.43 -2.15
C VAL A 227 13.31 15.44 -2.62
N TRP A 228 13.75 14.37 -3.27
CA TRP A 228 15.17 14.17 -3.59
C TRP A 228 15.62 14.86 -4.88
N PHE A 229 14.70 15.11 -5.81
CA PHE A 229 14.95 15.78 -7.07
C PHE A 229 13.72 16.56 -7.49
N GLU A 230 13.92 17.74 -8.07
CA GLU A 230 12.84 18.54 -8.66
C GLU A 230 12.10 17.78 -9.77
N PRO A 231 10.82 18.10 -10.05
CA PRO A 231 9.98 17.37 -11.02
C PRO A 231 10.61 17.20 -12.40
N GLU A 232 11.25 18.24 -12.95
CA GLU A 232 11.92 18.18 -14.25
C GLU A 232 13.09 17.19 -14.23
N ARG A 233 13.87 17.17 -13.14
CA ARG A 233 15.00 16.24 -13.01
C ARG A 233 14.50 14.81 -12.86
N ILE A 234 13.39 14.59 -12.15
CA ILE A 234 12.74 13.27 -12.08
C ILE A 234 12.29 12.81 -13.48
N TRP A 235 11.71 13.70 -14.28
CA TRP A 235 11.34 13.42 -15.67
C TRP A 235 12.54 12.99 -16.49
N GLU A 236 13.61 13.80 -16.50
CA GLU A 236 14.85 13.51 -17.23
C GLU A 236 15.44 12.14 -16.84
N LEU A 237 15.55 11.87 -15.55
CA LEU A 237 16.06 10.61 -15.02
C LEU A 237 15.19 9.43 -15.44
N GLY A 238 13.86 9.57 -15.34
CA GLY A 238 12.92 8.53 -15.75
C GLY A 238 13.01 8.23 -17.25
N MET A 239 13.08 9.27 -18.09
CA MET A 239 13.27 9.12 -19.53
C MET A 239 14.61 8.49 -19.87
N ALA A 240 15.69 8.85 -19.16
CA ALA A 240 17.01 8.25 -19.33
C ALA A 240 17.00 6.76 -18.95
N TYR A 241 16.34 6.38 -17.85
CA TYR A 241 16.21 4.97 -17.46
C TYR A 241 15.44 4.17 -18.51
N ALA A 242 14.29 4.68 -18.95
CA ALA A 242 13.47 4.01 -19.96
C ALA A 242 14.23 3.83 -21.30
N LYS A 243 14.84 4.90 -21.83
CA LYS A 243 15.53 4.88 -23.14
C LYS A 243 16.85 4.12 -23.11
N ASN A 244 17.67 4.33 -22.07
CA ASN A 244 19.06 3.86 -22.06
C ASN A 244 19.25 2.55 -21.28
N SER A 245 18.37 2.27 -20.31
CA SER A 245 18.51 1.12 -19.42
C SER A 245 17.46 0.04 -19.65
N LEU A 246 16.24 0.38 -20.08
CA LEU A 246 15.16 -0.61 -20.26
C LEU A 246 14.87 -0.95 -21.71
N TRP A 247 15.17 -0.06 -22.66
CA TRP A 247 14.88 -0.29 -24.08
C TRP A 247 15.43 -1.63 -24.57
N ALA A 248 14.59 -2.37 -25.29
CA ALA A 248 14.88 -3.66 -25.85
C ALA A 248 14.29 -3.80 -27.26
N GLU A 249 15.05 -4.47 -28.11
CA GLU A 249 14.65 -4.89 -29.45
C GLU A 249 14.93 -6.38 -29.57
N ASP A 250 13.89 -7.20 -29.73
CA ASP A 250 14.02 -8.66 -29.87
C ASP A 250 13.08 -9.16 -30.97
N GLY A 251 13.66 -9.60 -32.08
CA GLY A 251 12.89 -9.87 -33.29
C GLY A 251 12.11 -8.63 -33.73
N ASP A 252 10.80 -8.76 -33.84
CA ASP A 252 9.91 -7.67 -34.19
C ASP A 252 9.52 -6.81 -32.98
N PHE A 253 9.74 -7.27 -31.74
CA PHE A 253 9.39 -6.50 -30.54
C PHE A 253 10.24 -5.24 -30.41
N ARG A 254 9.59 -4.13 -30.04
CA ARG A 254 10.20 -2.86 -29.62
C ARG A 254 9.51 -2.42 -28.34
N GLY A 255 10.28 -2.22 -27.28
CA GLY A 255 9.71 -1.85 -25.99
C GLY A 255 10.71 -1.85 -24.86
N PHE A 256 10.21 -2.12 -23.65
CA PHE A 256 10.97 -2.00 -22.41
C PHE A 256 11.00 -3.35 -21.70
N ALA A 257 12.20 -3.78 -21.31
CA ALA A 257 12.38 -4.89 -20.38
C ALA A 257 11.74 -4.56 -19.02
N ILE A 258 11.19 -5.57 -18.33
CA ILE A 258 10.54 -5.42 -17.02
C ILE A 258 11.45 -4.81 -15.94
N GLY A 259 12.77 -4.94 -16.09
CA GLY A 259 13.71 -4.37 -15.14
C GLY A 259 15.14 -4.85 -15.32
N ARG A 260 15.98 -4.57 -14.31
CA ARG A 260 17.38 -5.01 -14.26
C ARG A 260 17.69 -5.72 -12.95
N TYR A 261 18.53 -6.76 -13.06
CA TYR A 261 19.08 -7.48 -11.92
C TYR A 261 20.62 -7.49 -11.99
N TRP A 262 21.26 -7.74 -10.85
CA TRP A 262 22.70 -7.87 -10.77
C TRP A 262 23.12 -9.31 -11.09
N ASP A 263 23.95 -9.51 -12.12
CA ASP A 263 24.42 -10.85 -12.53
C ASP A 263 25.63 -11.37 -11.74
N GLY A 264 26.17 -10.54 -10.84
CA GLY A 264 27.42 -10.78 -10.12
C GLY A 264 28.50 -9.76 -10.45
N GLU A 265 28.48 -9.18 -11.64
CA GLU A 265 29.47 -8.22 -12.14
C GLU A 265 28.84 -6.87 -12.55
N LYS A 266 27.64 -6.89 -13.13
CA LYS A 266 26.96 -5.71 -13.64
C LYS A 266 25.44 -5.84 -13.60
N TRP A 267 24.77 -4.70 -13.76
CA TRP A 267 23.33 -4.68 -14.00
C TRP A 267 23.04 -5.13 -15.42
N VAL A 268 22.18 -6.15 -15.56
CA VAL A 268 21.72 -6.65 -16.86
C VAL A 268 20.20 -6.59 -16.93
N GLN A 269 19.67 -6.41 -18.13
CA GLN A 269 18.23 -6.43 -18.37
C GLN A 269 17.67 -7.84 -18.11
N ARG A 270 16.54 -7.91 -17.41
CA ARG A 270 15.68 -9.09 -17.42
C ARG A 270 14.77 -8.99 -18.63
N ARG A 271 15.08 -9.76 -19.68
CA ARG A 271 14.28 -9.85 -20.90
C ARG A 271 12.96 -10.57 -20.57
N HIS A 272 11.94 -9.76 -20.35
CA HIS A 272 10.55 -10.15 -20.10
C HIS A 272 9.69 -8.89 -20.33
N TYR A 273 8.60 -9.01 -21.08
CA TYR A 273 7.91 -7.90 -21.70
C TYR A 273 6.44 -7.88 -21.33
N GLU A 274 6.09 -7.01 -20.38
CA GLU A 274 4.74 -6.92 -19.85
C GLU A 274 4.10 -5.56 -20.17
N ILE A 275 2.85 -5.60 -20.64
CA ILE A 275 2.14 -4.40 -21.11
C ILE A 275 1.81 -3.42 -19.98
N GLY A 276 1.39 -3.96 -18.83
CA GLY A 276 1.00 -3.23 -17.62
C GLY A 276 1.77 -3.73 -16.39
N TRP A 277 1.09 -3.80 -15.24
CA TRP A 277 1.61 -4.26 -13.93
C TRP A 277 3.08 -3.88 -13.65
N CYS A 278 4.03 -4.82 -13.70
CA CYS A 278 5.43 -4.54 -13.39
C CYS A 278 6.22 -4.00 -14.60
N GLY A 279 5.85 -4.37 -15.83
CA GLY A 279 6.55 -3.98 -17.06
C GLY A 279 6.21 -2.58 -17.58
N GLN A 280 4.96 -2.14 -17.42
CA GLN A 280 4.48 -0.78 -17.75
C GLN A 280 4.85 -0.29 -19.17
N ASN A 281 4.90 -1.20 -20.16
CA ASN A 281 5.29 -0.82 -21.52
C ASN A 281 4.38 0.26 -22.11
N ALA A 282 3.07 0.17 -21.89
CA ALA A 282 2.11 1.16 -22.42
C ALA A 282 2.25 2.54 -21.75
N SER A 283 2.42 2.60 -20.42
CA SER A 283 2.58 3.86 -19.68
C SER A 283 3.91 4.56 -19.99
N LEU A 284 5.00 3.80 -20.13
CA LEU A 284 6.27 4.35 -20.59
C LEU A 284 6.19 4.88 -22.02
N ALA A 285 5.50 4.18 -22.92
CA ALA A 285 5.28 4.65 -24.29
C ALA A 285 4.47 5.96 -24.35
N ASN A 286 3.42 6.09 -23.53
CA ASN A 286 2.68 7.34 -23.39
C ASN A 286 3.58 8.48 -22.90
N SER A 287 4.47 8.20 -21.95
CA SER A 287 5.45 9.18 -21.46
C SER A 287 6.42 9.62 -22.57
N MET A 288 6.79 8.74 -23.50
CA MET A 288 7.59 9.11 -24.68
C MET A 288 6.84 10.04 -25.64
N LEU A 289 5.53 9.84 -25.83
CA LEU A 289 4.71 10.75 -26.64
C LEU A 289 4.61 12.13 -25.99
N VAL A 290 4.42 12.20 -24.67
CA VAL A 290 4.43 13.47 -23.92
C VAL A 290 5.81 14.14 -24.00
N ASP A 291 6.89 13.38 -23.90
CA ASP A 291 8.26 13.91 -24.05
C ASP A 291 8.47 14.58 -25.42
N TYR A 292 7.94 13.98 -26.50
CA TYR A 292 7.93 14.61 -27.82
C TYR A 292 7.08 15.88 -27.84
N LEU A 293 5.88 15.87 -27.26
CA LEU A 293 5.03 17.07 -27.20
C LEU A 293 5.69 18.23 -26.44
N ASN A 294 6.49 17.92 -25.42
CA ASN A 294 7.17 18.93 -24.60
C ASN A 294 8.47 19.45 -25.24
N SER A 295 9.21 18.61 -25.97
CA SER A 295 10.59 18.93 -26.40
C SER A 295 10.84 18.88 -27.91
N GLY A 296 9.93 18.30 -28.69
CA GLY A 296 10.14 17.97 -30.10
C GLY A 296 11.12 16.81 -30.33
N ASN A 297 11.38 15.97 -29.31
CA ASN A 297 12.31 14.85 -29.43
C ASN A 297 11.74 13.71 -30.30
N GLU A 298 12.17 13.67 -31.57
CA GLU A 298 11.76 12.66 -32.56
C GLU A 298 12.09 11.21 -32.15
N ASP A 299 13.17 10.98 -31.41
CA ASP A 299 13.49 9.63 -30.91
C ASP A 299 12.41 9.15 -29.93
N SER A 300 11.88 10.04 -29.08
CA SER A 300 10.77 9.72 -28.18
C SER A 300 9.50 9.40 -28.95
N LEU A 301 9.16 10.20 -29.97
CA LEU A 301 8.01 9.93 -30.83
C LEU A 301 8.11 8.55 -31.48
N HIS A 302 9.25 8.26 -32.11
CA HIS A 302 9.48 6.99 -32.79
C HIS A 302 9.39 5.80 -31.83
N ARG A 303 10.01 5.89 -30.65
CA ARG A 303 9.97 4.82 -29.65
C ARG A 303 8.56 4.61 -29.09
N GLY A 304 7.89 5.69 -28.69
CA GLY A 304 6.54 5.63 -28.13
C GLY A 304 5.55 4.97 -29.10
N LEU A 305 5.55 5.43 -30.36
CA LEU A 305 4.71 4.82 -31.40
C LEU A 305 5.11 3.37 -31.70
N ALA A 306 6.41 3.05 -31.76
CA ALA A 306 6.85 1.68 -32.02
C ALA A 306 6.31 0.70 -30.97
N VAL A 307 6.42 1.03 -29.68
CA VAL A 307 5.88 0.17 -28.61
C VAL A 307 4.37 -0.05 -28.78
N LEU A 308 3.61 1.03 -28.91
CA LEU A 308 2.14 0.97 -29.00
C LEU A 308 1.67 0.26 -30.30
N ASP A 309 2.34 0.52 -31.42
CA ASP A 309 2.07 -0.14 -32.70
C ASP A 309 2.38 -1.64 -32.61
N ASN A 310 3.48 -2.05 -31.98
CA ASN A 310 3.83 -3.45 -31.78
C ASN A 310 2.80 -4.23 -30.95
N TRP A 311 2.36 -3.65 -29.83
CA TRP A 311 1.34 -4.25 -28.97
C TRP A 311 -0.02 -4.33 -29.66
N THR A 312 -0.43 -3.30 -30.39
CA THR A 312 -1.76 -3.30 -31.03
C THR A 312 -1.81 -4.02 -32.38
N ALA A 313 -0.71 -4.11 -33.12
CA ALA A 313 -0.68 -4.85 -34.39
C ALA A 313 -0.53 -6.36 -34.20
N SER A 314 0.29 -6.78 -33.23
CA SER A 314 0.65 -8.20 -33.05
C SER A 314 0.22 -8.79 -31.71
N GLY A 315 -0.07 -7.95 -30.71
CA GLY A 315 -0.47 -8.39 -29.38
C GLY A 315 -1.97 -8.68 -29.21
N ARG A 316 -2.82 -8.30 -30.18
CA ARG A 316 -4.28 -8.48 -30.06
C ARG A 316 -4.68 -9.95 -30.19
N LEU A 317 -5.63 -10.36 -29.34
CA LEU A 317 -6.28 -11.67 -29.40
C LEU A 317 -7.65 -11.57 -30.12
N PRO A 318 -8.11 -12.64 -30.80
CA PRO A 318 -9.38 -12.62 -31.55
C PRO A 318 -10.63 -12.37 -30.71
N ASN A 319 -10.57 -12.59 -29.40
CA ASN A 319 -11.66 -12.41 -28.44
C ASN A 319 -11.72 -11.00 -27.82
N GLY A 320 -10.88 -10.06 -28.29
CA GLY A 320 -10.85 -8.68 -27.81
C GLY A 320 -9.79 -8.40 -26.76
N MET A 321 -9.23 -9.43 -26.11
CA MET A 321 -8.09 -9.27 -25.20
C MET A 321 -6.81 -8.86 -25.95
N ILE A 322 -5.79 -8.54 -25.18
CA ILE A 322 -4.40 -8.40 -25.62
C ILE A 322 -3.53 -9.37 -24.82
N HIS A 323 -2.44 -9.84 -25.42
CA HIS A 323 -1.38 -10.52 -24.69
C HIS A 323 -0.91 -9.63 -23.53
N CYS A 324 -0.79 -10.16 -22.31
CA CYS A 324 -0.26 -9.45 -21.15
C CYS A 324 1.27 -9.46 -21.18
N HIS A 325 1.84 -10.58 -21.65
CA HIS A 325 3.27 -10.75 -21.88
C HIS A 325 3.56 -10.94 -23.37
N TYR A 326 4.44 -10.11 -23.93
CA TYR A 326 4.82 -10.18 -25.36
C TYR A 326 5.73 -11.37 -25.63
N ASP A 327 6.33 -11.96 -24.59
CA ASP A 327 7.17 -13.15 -24.65
C ASP A 327 6.50 -14.32 -25.39
N TYR A 328 5.17 -14.45 -25.28
CA TYR A 328 4.39 -15.45 -26.02
C TYR A 328 4.29 -15.16 -27.51
N VAL A 329 4.25 -13.88 -27.91
CA VAL A 329 4.17 -13.44 -29.31
C VAL A 329 5.49 -13.71 -30.04
N ILE A 330 6.62 -13.46 -29.38
CA ILE A 330 7.96 -13.68 -29.96
C ILE A 330 8.52 -15.09 -29.71
N GLY A 331 7.78 -15.95 -29.01
CA GLY A 331 8.14 -17.35 -28.78
C GLY A 331 9.24 -17.56 -27.73
N PHE A 332 9.44 -16.62 -26.81
CA PHE A 332 10.33 -16.79 -25.65
C PHE A 332 9.71 -17.73 -24.60
N GLU A 333 8.39 -17.75 -24.53
CA GLU A 333 7.64 -18.67 -23.67
C GLU A 333 6.64 -19.53 -24.46
N SER A 334 6.25 -20.66 -23.86
CA SER A 334 5.25 -21.57 -24.45
C SER A 334 3.83 -21.08 -24.18
N ALA A 335 3.00 -21.01 -25.23
CA ALA A 335 1.60 -20.63 -25.15
C ALA A 335 0.74 -21.49 -24.20
N GLU A 336 1.19 -22.71 -23.83
CA GLU A 336 0.48 -23.57 -22.87
C GLU A 336 0.34 -22.93 -21.48
N ARG A 337 1.28 -22.06 -21.10
CA ARG A 337 1.32 -21.39 -19.79
C ARG A 337 0.68 -20.02 -19.82
N GLU A 338 0.33 -19.53 -21.00
CA GLU A 338 -0.15 -18.18 -21.19
C GLU A 338 -1.48 -17.93 -20.46
N VAL A 339 -1.51 -16.81 -19.75
CA VAL A 339 -2.66 -16.30 -18.99
C VAL A 339 -2.74 -14.80 -19.19
N GLN A 340 -3.95 -14.29 -19.37
CA GLN A 340 -4.27 -12.87 -19.41
C GLN A 340 -4.98 -12.49 -18.12
N ASP A 341 -4.41 -11.61 -17.33
CA ASP A 341 -4.99 -11.16 -16.05
C ASP A 341 -5.68 -9.81 -16.18
N ALA A 342 -6.69 -9.59 -15.34
CA ALA A 342 -7.49 -8.37 -15.37
C ALA A 342 -6.69 -7.11 -15.02
N CYS A 343 -5.59 -7.20 -14.26
CA CYS A 343 -4.75 -6.05 -13.90
C CYS A 343 -4.00 -5.52 -15.12
N ASN A 344 -3.32 -6.40 -15.86
CA ASN A 344 -2.64 -6.06 -17.11
C ASN A 344 -3.62 -5.59 -18.18
N LEU A 345 -4.74 -6.30 -18.38
CA LEU A 345 -5.78 -5.92 -19.35
C LEU A 345 -6.38 -4.55 -19.02
N GLY A 346 -6.71 -4.30 -17.75
CA GLY A 346 -7.25 -3.00 -17.30
C GLY A 346 -6.26 -1.85 -17.51
N THR A 347 -4.99 -2.08 -17.15
CA THR A 347 -3.89 -1.12 -17.35
C THR A 347 -3.67 -0.84 -18.83
N ALA A 348 -3.69 -1.87 -19.68
CA ALA A 348 -3.54 -1.74 -21.12
C ALA A 348 -4.66 -0.91 -21.73
N ALA A 349 -5.93 -1.18 -21.39
CA ALA A 349 -7.07 -0.46 -21.93
C ALA A 349 -7.01 1.04 -21.59
N LEU A 350 -6.75 1.41 -20.33
CA LEU A 350 -6.62 2.82 -19.92
C LEU A 350 -5.46 3.53 -20.64
N ASN A 351 -4.29 2.89 -20.70
CA ASN A 351 -3.15 3.48 -21.38
C ASN A 351 -3.35 3.58 -22.90
N LEU A 352 -4.07 2.66 -23.53
CA LEU A 352 -4.38 2.71 -24.96
C LEU A 352 -5.43 3.78 -25.30
N PHE A 353 -6.40 4.04 -24.40
CA PHE A 353 -7.27 5.21 -24.52
C PHE A 353 -6.47 6.52 -24.44
N GLU A 354 -5.54 6.63 -23.49
CA GLU A 354 -4.63 7.79 -23.40
C GLU A 354 -3.72 7.90 -24.64
N ALA A 355 -3.17 6.77 -25.11
CA ALA A 355 -2.26 6.70 -26.24
C ALA A 355 -2.87 7.24 -27.53
N GLU A 356 -4.16 6.94 -27.79
CA GLU A 356 -4.84 7.40 -28.99
C GLU A 356 -4.94 8.94 -29.03
N GLU A 357 -5.28 9.57 -27.91
CA GLU A 357 -5.32 11.02 -27.80
C GLU A 357 -3.91 11.64 -27.89
N LEU A 358 -2.92 11.03 -27.23
CA LEU A 358 -1.54 11.51 -27.28
C LEU A 358 -0.95 11.40 -28.70
N ALA A 359 -1.15 10.29 -29.40
CA ALA A 359 -0.68 10.09 -30.76
C ALA A 359 -1.31 11.13 -31.71
N ARG A 360 -2.61 11.37 -31.58
CA ARG A 360 -3.32 12.41 -32.33
C ARG A 360 -2.72 13.80 -32.09
N ARG A 361 -2.43 14.15 -30.83
CA ARG A 361 -1.74 15.41 -30.47
C ARG A 361 -0.33 15.50 -31.05
N CYS A 362 0.36 14.37 -31.20
CA CYS A 362 1.66 14.29 -31.88
C CYS A 362 1.55 14.42 -33.42
N GLY A 363 0.33 14.47 -33.96
CA GLY A 363 0.07 14.56 -35.40
C GLY A 363 -0.01 13.21 -36.12
N VAL A 364 -0.19 12.11 -35.38
CA VAL A 364 -0.20 10.75 -35.91
C VAL A 364 -1.51 10.04 -35.52
N GLU A 365 -2.35 9.73 -36.51
CA GLU A 365 -3.61 9.02 -36.28
C GLU A 365 -3.37 7.52 -36.05
N ARG A 366 -3.94 7.00 -34.95
CA ARG A 366 -3.87 5.58 -34.53
C ARG A 366 -5.20 5.10 -33.92
N PRO A 367 -6.29 5.03 -34.70
CA PRO A 367 -7.60 4.58 -34.21
C PRO A 367 -7.54 3.16 -33.61
N ILE A 368 -6.59 2.34 -34.08
CA ILE A 368 -6.35 0.98 -33.59
C ILE A 368 -6.09 0.90 -32.09
N TYR A 369 -5.53 1.95 -31.47
CA TYR A 369 -5.29 1.99 -30.03
C TYR A 369 -6.62 1.99 -29.26
N ARG A 370 -7.54 2.89 -29.64
CA ARG A 370 -8.90 2.93 -29.08
C ARG A 370 -9.69 1.66 -29.40
N GLU A 371 -9.60 1.14 -30.62
CA GLU A 371 -10.26 -0.12 -31.00
C GLU A 371 -9.79 -1.30 -30.14
N THR A 372 -8.50 -1.36 -29.82
CA THR A 372 -7.93 -2.40 -28.96
C THR A 372 -8.42 -2.25 -27.52
N ALA A 373 -8.42 -1.03 -26.98
CA ALA A 373 -8.94 -0.76 -25.63
C ALA A 373 -10.43 -1.11 -25.51
N LEU A 374 -11.25 -0.77 -26.50
CA LEU A 374 -12.66 -1.15 -26.55
C LEU A 374 -12.85 -2.67 -26.64
N GLY A 375 -12.00 -3.38 -27.39
CA GLY A 375 -12.01 -4.84 -27.44
C GLY A 375 -11.82 -5.50 -26.07
N ILE A 376 -10.97 -4.93 -25.22
CA ILE A 376 -10.78 -5.41 -23.84
C ILE A 376 -12.06 -5.17 -23.00
N CYS A 377 -12.69 -4.00 -23.14
CA CYS A 377 -13.95 -3.70 -22.47
C CYS A 377 -15.11 -4.60 -22.96
N ASP A 378 -15.18 -4.88 -24.26
CA ASP A 378 -16.15 -5.80 -24.85
C ASP A 378 -15.98 -7.22 -24.33
N PHE A 379 -14.71 -7.67 -24.22
CA PHE A 379 -14.39 -8.94 -23.59
C PHE A 379 -14.88 -8.99 -22.14
N ALA A 380 -14.57 -7.95 -21.35
CA ALA A 380 -14.98 -7.86 -19.95
C ALA A 380 -16.51 -7.96 -19.80
N LEU A 381 -17.28 -7.25 -20.62
CA LEU A 381 -18.74 -7.37 -20.65
C LEU A 381 -19.22 -8.78 -21.02
N SER A 382 -18.52 -9.45 -21.95
CA SER A 382 -18.91 -10.78 -22.43
C SER A 382 -18.73 -11.90 -21.39
N VAL A 383 -17.80 -11.71 -20.45
CA VAL A 383 -17.47 -12.70 -19.40
C VAL A 383 -18.00 -12.31 -18.01
N GLN A 384 -18.57 -11.11 -17.87
CA GLN A 384 -19.14 -10.63 -16.62
C GLN A 384 -20.34 -11.51 -16.20
N SER A 385 -20.35 -11.96 -14.94
CA SER A 385 -21.47 -12.71 -14.38
C SER A 385 -22.72 -11.84 -14.21
N PRO A 386 -23.93 -12.43 -14.12
CA PRO A 386 -25.15 -11.68 -13.82
C PRO A 386 -25.11 -10.87 -12.51
N GLU A 387 -24.25 -11.25 -11.57
CA GLU A 387 -24.02 -10.58 -10.29
C GLU A 387 -22.95 -9.47 -10.37
N GLY A 388 -22.24 -9.37 -11.49
CA GLY A 388 -21.20 -8.37 -11.75
C GLY A 388 -19.77 -8.86 -11.66
N GLN A 389 -19.54 -10.10 -11.25
CA GLN A 389 -18.20 -10.65 -11.09
C GLN A 389 -17.50 -10.76 -12.45
N ILE A 390 -16.24 -10.34 -12.49
CA ILE A 390 -15.32 -10.57 -13.59
C ILE A 390 -14.15 -11.43 -13.07
N GLY A 391 -13.69 -12.41 -13.83
CA GLY A 391 -12.59 -13.26 -13.37
C GLY A 391 -11.28 -12.49 -13.11
N LYS A 392 -10.38 -13.06 -12.32
CA LYS A 392 -9.00 -12.57 -12.18
C LYS A 392 -8.21 -12.79 -13.47
N SER A 393 -8.39 -13.93 -14.13
CA SER A 393 -7.62 -14.25 -15.34
C SER A 393 -8.25 -15.30 -16.27
N TRP A 394 -7.80 -15.32 -17.53
CA TRP A 394 -8.24 -16.21 -18.60
C TRP A 394 -7.07 -16.77 -19.41
N LYS A 395 -7.28 -17.90 -20.07
CA LYS A 395 -6.39 -18.38 -21.15
C LYS A 395 -6.53 -17.50 -22.39
N TYR A 396 -5.57 -17.58 -23.30
CA TYR A 396 -5.57 -16.77 -24.54
C TYR A 396 -6.85 -16.95 -25.39
N ASP A 397 -7.50 -18.11 -25.31
CA ASP A 397 -8.76 -18.40 -26.02
C ASP A 397 -10.02 -17.85 -25.30
N GLY A 398 -9.87 -17.27 -24.11
CA GLY A 398 -10.97 -16.72 -23.30
C GLY A 398 -11.52 -17.69 -22.26
N THR A 399 -10.99 -18.91 -22.15
CA THR A 399 -11.40 -19.85 -21.09
C THR A 399 -11.01 -19.29 -19.71
N PRO A 400 -11.93 -19.24 -18.73
CA PRO A 400 -11.59 -18.80 -17.38
C PRO A 400 -10.46 -19.62 -16.76
N HIS A 401 -9.47 -18.94 -16.18
CA HIS A 401 -8.32 -19.58 -15.53
C HIS A 401 -8.41 -19.47 -14.01
N ASP A 402 -8.66 -18.26 -13.49
CA ASP A 402 -8.89 -17.99 -12.07
C ASP A 402 -10.02 -16.98 -11.94
N PRO A 403 -11.18 -17.35 -11.37
CA PRO A 403 -12.31 -16.43 -11.21
C PRO A 403 -12.27 -15.64 -9.89
N GLU A 404 -11.37 -15.97 -8.97
CA GLU A 404 -11.46 -15.55 -7.56
C GLU A 404 -10.64 -14.28 -7.26
N GLY A 405 -11.02 -13.62 -6.17
CA GLY A 405 -10.39 -12.40 -5.68
C GLY A 405 -10.90 -11.13 -6.36
N THR A 406 -10.36 -9.99 -5.92
CA THR A 406 -10.89 -8.67 -6.30
C THR A 406 -10.27 -8.14 -7.61
N VAL A 407 -9.37 -8.89 -8.25
CA VAL A 407 -8.57 -8.46 -9.41
C VAL A 407 -9.42 -8.11 -10.64
N GLY A 408 -10.57 -8.78 -10.83
CA GLY A 408 -11.48 -8.43 -11.93
C GLY A 408 -11.95 -6.97 -11.91
N CYS A 409 -11.86 -6.30 -10.75
CA CYS A 409 -12.16 -4.88 -10.60
C CYS A 409 -11.29 -3.96 -11.46
N PHE A 410 -10.06 -4.38 -11.84
CA PHE A 410 -9.19 -3.60 -12.73
C PHE A 410 -9.78 -3.35 -14.12
N LEU A 411 -10.77 -4.14 -14.54
CA LEU A 411 -11.49 -3.94 -15.81
C LEU A 411 -12.65 -2.93 -15.70
N ILE A 412 -12.99 -2.45 -14.49
CA ILE A 412 -14.09 -1.50 -14.29
C ILE A 412 -13.71 -0.08 -14.71
N PRO A 413 -12.59 0.52 -14.26
CA PRO A 413 -12.19 1.85 -14.72
C PRO A 413 -12.18 2.02 -16.26
N PRO A 414 -11.62 1.11 -17.07
CA PRO A 414 -11.68 1.25 -18.52
C PRO A 414 -13.08 1.08 -19.11
N MET A 415 -14.00 0.32 -18.49
CA MET A 415 -15.41 0.32 -18.92
C MET A 415 -16.08 1.67 -18.67
N VAL A 416 -15.80 2.34 -17.55
CA VAL A 416 -16.29 3.71 -17.32
C VAL A 416 -15.74 4.67 -18.37
N LYS A 417 -14.43 4.55 -18.69
CA LYS A 417 -13.81 5.35 -19.75
C LYS A 417 -14.39 5.06 -21.14
N ALA A 418 -14.69 3.80 -21.44
CA ALA A 418 -15.33 3.39 -22.68
C ALA A 418 -16.74 4.00 -22.81
N TYR A 419 -17.52 4.07 -21.72
CA TYR A 419 -18.79 4.79 -21.71
C TYR A 419 -18.59 6.27 -22.02
N GLU A 420 -17.68 6.95 -21.31
CA GLU A 420 -17.39 8.37 -21.52
C GLU A 420 -17.07 8.70 -22.99
N LEU A 421 -16.29 7.84 -23.66
CA LEU A 421 -15.86 8.04 -25.04
C LEU A 421 -16.91 7.67 -26.09
N THR A 422 -17.82 6.75 -25.79
CA THR A 422 -18.73 6.17 -26.80
C THR A 422 -20.21 6.46 -26.58
N GLY A 423 -20.60 6.78 -25.35
CA GLY A 423 -22.00 6.86 -24.91
C GLY A 423 -22.72 5.51 -24.89
N ASN A 424 -22.01 4.37 -25.03
CA ASN A 424 -22.62 3.06 -25.01
C ASN A 424 -22.98 2.62 -23.58
N GLU A 425 -24.26 2.71 -23.25
CA GLU A 425 -24.84 2.38 -21.93
C GLU A 425 -24.50 0.96 -21.43
N ALA A 426 -24.15 0.02 -22.30
CA ALA A 426 -23.74 -1.32 -21.89
C ALA A 426 -22.49 -1.28 -20.99
N TYR A 427 -21.52 -0.41 -21.31
CA TYR A 427 -20.31 -0.27 -20.50
C TYR A 427 -20.61 0.34 -19.13
N LEU A 428 -21.45 1.38 -19.06
CA LEU A 428 -21.82 1.98 -17.79
C LEU A 428 -22.59 0.99 -16.91
N HIS A 429 -23.54 0.26 -17.49
CA HIS A 429 -24.30 -0.75 -16.76
C HIS A 429 -23.39 -1.86 -16.20
N GLY A 430 -22.48 -2.39 -17.02
CA GLY A 430 -21.51 -3.41 -16.60
C GLY A 430 -20.54 -2.88 -15.54
N ALA A 431 -20.08 -1.64 -15.68
CA ALA A 431 -19.22 -0.99 -14.69
C ALA A 431 -19.92 -0.80 -13.34
N GLU A 432 -21.15 -0.28 -13.31
CA GLU A 432 -21.92 -0.13 -12.06
C GLU A 432 -22.19 -1.49 -11.39
N LEU A 433 -22.49 -2.53 -12.19
CA LEU A 433 -22.74 -3.88 -11.67
C LEU A 433 -21.48 -4.50 -11.06
N GLY A 434 -20.36 -4.46 -11.80
CA GLY A 434 -19.08 -4.96 -11.30
C GLY A 434 -18.58 -4.19 -10.09
N TYR A 435 -18.74 -2.86 -10.08
CA TYR A 435 -18.28 -2.04 -8.96
C TYR A 435 -19.01 -2.41 -7.68
N ARG A 436 -20.34 -2.56 -7.74
CA ARG A 436 -21.15 -3.00 -6.61
C ARG A 436 -20.76 -4.39 -6.11
N TYR A 437 -20.34 -5.29 -7.00
CA TYR A 437 -19.87 -6.61 -6.61
C TYR A 437 -18.62 -6.52 -5.74
N TYR A 438 -17.57 -5.82 -6.21
CA TYR A 438 -16.28 -5.78 -5.52
C TYR A 438 -16.24 -4.84 -4.32
N ILE A 439 -16.92 -3.69 -4.38
CA ILE A 439 -16.95 -2.79 -3.21
C ILE A 439 -17.64 -3.46 -2.02
N ARG A 440 -18.64 -4.31 -2.28
CA ARG A 440 -19.30 -5.11 -1.24
C ARG A 440 -18.30 -6.01 -0.52
N GLU A 441 -17.34 -6.61 -1.22
CA GLU A 441 -16.29 -7.42 -0.58
C GLU A 441 -15.49 -6.61 0.44
N LEU A 442 -15.08 -5.39 0.09
CA LEU A 442 -14.36 -4.50 1.01
C LEU A 442 -15.24 -4.13 2.22
N LEU A 443 -16.51 -3.77 2.00
CA LEU A 443 -17.42 -3.36 3.07
C LEU A 443 -17.79 -4.53 4.01
N GLU A 444 -17.95 -5.74 3.46
CA GLU A 444 -18.32 -6.94 4.22
C GLU A 444 -17.15 -7.64 4.89
N ASN A 445 -15.97 -7.63 4.28
CA ASN A 445 -14.79 -8.33 4.82
C ASN A 445 -13.83 -7.39 5.56
N GLY A 446 -13.82 -6.10 5.21
CA GLY A 446 -12.85 -5.11 5.68
C GLY A 446 -11.48 -5.22 5.01
N TYR A 447 -11.41 -5.93 3.88
CA TYR A 447 -10.20 -6.07 3.07
C TYR A 447 -10.52 -6.53 1.63
N THR A 448 -9.56 -6.35 0.73
CA THR A 448 -9.57 -6.82 -0.67
C THR A 448 -8.41 -7.79 -0.92
N THR A 449 -8.43 -8.51 -2.04
CA THR A 449 -7.52 -9.65 -2.24
C THR A 449 -6.97 -9.83 -3.66
N ALA A 450 -5.77 -10.43 -3.71
CA ALA A 450 -5.05 -10.97 -4.87
C ALA A 450 -4.66 -9.99 -6.00
N GLY A 451 -4.66 -8.68 -5.75
CA GLY A 451 -4.22 -7.63 -6.68
C GLY A 451 -2.72 -7.65 -6.97
N ALA A 452 -1.90 -7.99 -5.98
CA ALA A 452 -0.47 -8.25 -6.18
C ALA A 452 -0.31 -9.62 -6.86
N LEU A 453 -0.17 -9.64 -8.19
CA LEU A 453 -0.39 -10.81 -9.04
C LEU A 453 0.49 -12.03 -8.73
N ASP A 454 1.67 -11.82 -8.13
CA ASP A 454 2.61 -12.87 -7.73
C ASP A 454 2.40 -13.38 -6.29
N THR A 455 1.32 -12.92 -5.64
CA THR A 455 0.82 -13.40 -4.35
C THR A 455 -0.67 -13.75 -4.44
N TYR A 456 -1.17 -14.49 -3.45
CA TYR A 456 -2.56 -14.90 -3.38
C TYR A 456 -3.05 -14.75 -1.95
N CYS A 457 -3.19 -13.49 -1.52
CA CYS A 457 -3.48 -13.09 -0.15
C CYS A 457 -4.26 -11.75 -0.11
N VAL A 458 -4.39 -11.19 1.08
CA VAL A 458 -4.88 -9.82 1.30
C VAL A 458 -3.81 -8.81 0.90
N ASP A 459 -4.19 -7.76 0.18
CA ASP A 459 -3.26 -6.74 -0.32
C ASP A 459 -3.92 -5.36 -0.51
N LYS A 460 -3.09 -4.34 -0.77
CA LYS A 460 -3.56 -2.99 -1.12
C LYS A 460 -3.99 -2.88 -2.58
N GLU A 461 -3.29 -3.56 -3.49
CA GLU A 461 -3.36 -3.33 -4.94
C GLU A 461 -4.76 -3.56 -5.49
N SER A 462 -5.46 -4.54 -4.93
CA SER A 462 -6.84 -4.89 -5.23
C SER A 462 -7.87 -3.80 -4.89
N SER A 463 -7.52 -2.83 -4.02
CA SER A 463 -8.39 -1.71 -3.68
C SER A 463 -8.17 -0.47 -4.57
N ILE A 464 -7.04 -0.40 -5.27
CA ILE A 464 -6.72 0.66 -6.22
C ILE A 464 -7.81 0.83 -7.30
N PRO A 465 -8.27 -0.24 -7.98
CA PRO A 465 -9.33 -0.07 -8.97
C PRO A 465 -10.69 0.30 -8.35
N LEU A 466 -10.93 0.03 -7.06
CA LEU A 466 -12.13 0.50 -6.37
C LEU A 466 -12.10 2.02 -6.16
N LEU A 467 -10.96 2.58 -5.74
CA LEU A 467 -10.80 4.03 -5.63
C LEU A 467 -11.03 4.70 -7.00
N LYS A 468 -10.30 4.24 -8.03
CA LYS A 468 -10.37 4.79 -9.39
C LYS A 468 -11.78 4.70 -9.99
N ALA A 469 -12.39 3.51 -9.93
CA ALA A 469 -13.72 3.31 -10.50
C ALA A 469 -14.80 4.07 -9.73
N GLY A 470 -14.68 4.18 -8.41
CA GLY A 470 -15.64 4.93 -7.59
C GLY A 470 -15.65 6.42 -7.92
N LEU A 471 -14.47 7.04 -8.06
CA LEU A 471 -14.34 8.43 -8.50
C LEU A 471 -14.89 8.62 -9.92
N ALA A 472 -14.48 7.78 -10.88
CA ALA A 472 -14.96 7.86 -12.25
C ALA A 472 -16.50 7.68 -12.36
N LEU A 473 -17.08 6.74 -11.63
CA LEU A 473 -18.54 6.55 -11.58
C LEU A 473 -19.25 7.73 -10.93
N PHE A 474 -18.65 8.35 -9.90
CA PHE A 474 -19.19 9.56 -9.30
C PHE A 474 -19.20 10.72 -10.31
N GLN A 475 -18.11 10.93 -11.05
CA GLN A 475 -18.03 11.96 -12.09
C GLN A 475 -19.12 11.77 -13.18
N ILE A 476 -19.31 10.53 -13.64
CA ILE A 476 -20.29 10.22 -14.69
C ILE A 476 -21.74 10.34 -14.19
N THR A 477 -22.03 9.87 -12.98
CA THR A 477 -23.42 9.69 -12.51
C THR A 477 -23.90 10.75 -11.53
N GLY A 478 -22.99 11.49 -10.89
CA GLY A 478 -23.27 12.42 -9.79
C GLY A 478 -23.77 11.75 -8.49
N LYS A 479 -23.80 10.41 -8.41
CA LYS A 479 -24.33 9.69 -7.24
C LYS A 479 -23.31 9.68 -6.11
N ARG A 480 -23.60 10.41 -5.03
CA ARG A 480 -22.71 10.54 -3.85
C ARG A 480 -22.24 9.21 -3.26
N THR A 481 -23.05 8.15 -3.34
CA THR A 481 -22.68 6.82 -2.85
C THR A 481 -21.39 6.28 -3.48
N TYR A 482 -21.09 6.59 -4.75
CA TYR A 482 -19.83 6.17 -5.36
C TYR A 482 -18.62 6.92 -4.78
N LEU A 483 -18.78 8.21 -4.47
CA LEU A 483 -17.75 8.99 -3.78
C LEU A 483 -17.51 8.48 -2.36
N GLU A 484 -18.58 8.20 -1.62
CA GLU A 484 -18.50 7.59 -0.27
C GLU A 484 -17.74 6.27 -0.34
N TRP A 485 -18.11 5.38 -1.27
CA TRP A 485 -17.42 4.10 -1.51
C TRP A 485 -15.97 4.24 -1.98
N ALA A 486 -15.65 5.21 -2.82
CA ALA A 486 -14.27 5.52 -3.19
C ALA A 486 -13.46 5.93 -1.95
N GLU A 487 -14.06 6.71 -1.04
CA GLU A 487 -13.42 7.08 0.22
C GLU A 487 -13.22 5.87 1.16
N HIS A 488 -14.12 4.87 1.16
CA HIS A 488 -13.88 3.60 1.86
C HIS A 488 -12.64 2.87 1.33
N ALA A 489 -12.47 2.82 0.00
CA ALA A 489 -11.28 2.23 -0.62
C ALA A 489 -10.01 3.03 -0.25
N ALA A 490 -10.06 4.36 -0.27
CA ALA A 490 -8.95 5.22 0.15
C ALA A 490 -8.55 5.00 1.62
N TRP A 491 -9.53 4.82 2.52
CA TRP A 491 -9.26 4.50 3.92
C TRP A 491 -8.64 3.12 4.12
N TYR A 492 -9.02 2.14 3.29
CA TYR A 492 -8.35 0.86 3.30
C TYR A 492 -6.91 0.98 2.79
N LEU A 493 -6.67 1.67 1.67
CA LEU A 493 -5.32 1.97 1.18
C LEU A 493 -4.46 2.68 2.24
N ALA A 494 -5.04 3.59 3.02
CA ALA A 494 -4.35 4.25 4.12
C ALA A 494 -3.88 3.27 5.21
N THR A 495 -4.52 2.12 5.42
CA THR A 495 -4.01 1.08 6.36
C THR A 495 -2.68 0.44 5.91
N TRP A 496 -2.29 0.66 4.65
CA TRP A 496 -1.06 0.17 4.06
C TRP A 496 0.05 1.21 4.00
N GLN A 497 -0.26 2.48 4.28
CA GLN A 497 0.68 3.58 4.24
C GLN A 497 1.38 3.77 5.59
N TRP A 498 2.69 3.94 5.61
CA TRP A 498 3.45 4.18 6.83
C TRP A 498 3.16 5.57 7.39
N HIS A 499 2.78 5.61 8.68
CA HIS A 499 2.45 6.82 9.42
C HIS A 499 3.62 7.29 10.29
N HIS A 500 4.78 6.63 10.22
CA HIS A 500 5.90 6.92 11.09
C HIS A 500 7.23 6.64 10.36
N THR A 501 8.28 7.28 10.86
CA THR A 501 9.66 7.12 10.38
C THR A 501 10.38 6.07 11.20
N VAL A 502 11.07 5.14 10.53
CA VAL A 502 11.94 4.16 11.17
C VAL A 502 13.39 4.59 11.04
N GLY A 503 14.10 4.70 12.17
CA GLY A 503 15.54 4.96 12.18
C GLY A 503 16.36 3.70 11.93
N TYR A 504 17.14 3.68 10.86
CA TYR A 504 18.00 2.54 10.48
C TYR A 504 19.48 2.79 10.84
N ASP A 505 20.16 1.71 11.24
CA ASP A 505 21.58 1.77 11.57
C ASP A 505 22.46 2.00 10.32
N ALA A 506 23.55 2.75 10.50
CA ALA A 506 24.57 2.94 9.48
C ALA A 506 25.19 1.61 9.02
N GLY A 507 25.50 1.48 7.73
CA GLY A 507 25.99 0.25 7.11
C GLY A 507 24.90 -0.69 6.61
N THR A 508 23.62 -0.33 6.80
CA THR A 508 22.48 -0.91 6.07
C THR A 508 22.13 0.00 4.89
N ALA A 509 21.57 -0.54 3.81
CA ALA A 509 21.25 0.31 2.64
C ALA A 509 20.19 1.37 2.95
N LEU A 510 19.22 1.07 3.84
CA LEU A 510 18.23 2.05 4.28
C LEU A 510 18.85 3.12 5.18
N GLY A 511 19.77 2.75 6.07
CA GLY A 511 20.52 3.71 6.90
C GLY A 511 21.44 4.62 6.09
N ASP A 512 22.19 4.05 5.15
CA ASP A 512 23.13 4.80 4.30
C ASP A 512 22.42 5.77 3.33
N MET A 513 21.18 5.45 2.94
CA MET A 513 20.32 6.31 2.12
C MET A 513 19.57 7.36 2.94
N GLY A 514 19.52 7.24 4.27
CA GLY A 514 18.62 8.04 5.10
C GLY A 514 17.15 7.79 4.74
N TYR A 515 16.77 6.54 4.50
CA TYR A 515 15.42 6.19 4.07
C TYR A 515 14.39 6.51 5.14
N ASP A 516 13.43 7.36 4.79
CA ASP A 516 12.27 7.66 5.62
C ASP A 516 11.07 6.82 5.17
N THR A 517 10.55 6.00 6.07
CA THR A 517 9.38 5.14 5.80
C THR A 517 8.08 5.92 5.70
N PHE A 518 8.00 7.14 6.25
CA PHE A 518 6.77 7.93 6.28
C PHE A 518 6.21 8.16 4.86
N GLY A 519 4.93 7.87 4.65
CA GLY A 519 4.27 8.01 3.35
C GLY A 519 4.42 6.82 2.40
N GLY A 520 5.40 5.93 2.61
CA GLY A 520 5.57 4.71 1.82
C GLY A 520 4.48 3.68 2.08
N THR A 521 4.30 2.69 1.18
CA THR A 521 3.24 1.67 1.32
C THR A 521 3.77 0.24 1.25
N ALA A 522 3.23 -0.68 2.06
CA ALA A 522 3.54 -2.11 1.91
C ALA A 522 2.77 -2.76 0.74
N VAL A 523 3.28 -3.84 0.18
CA VAL A 523 2.67 -4.53 -0.98
C VAL A 523 1.42 -5.31 -0.55
N SER A 524 1.62 -6.33 0.30
CA SER A 524 0.60 -7.29 0.71
C SER A 524 0.96 -7.98 2.02
N THR A 525 0.07 -8.79 2.57
CA THR A 525 0.39 -9.58 3.78
C THR A 525 1.46 -10.65 3.51
N GLN A 526 1.62 -11.12 2.26
CA GLN A 526 2.69 -12.04 1.86
C GLN A 526 3.99 -11.35 1.44
N HIS A 527 3.94 -10.10 1.00
CA HIS A 527 5.11 -9.31 0.59
C HIS A 527 5.30 -8.11 1.51
N HIS A 528 5.98 -8.35 2.63
CA HIS A 528 6.04 -7.39 3.74
C HIS A 528 7.21 -6.39 3.64
N HIS A 529 7.37 -5.79 2.46
CA HIS A 529 8.31 -4.68 2.22
C HIS A 529 7.57 -3.43 1.74
N ILE A 530 8.20 -2.26 1.84
CA ILE A 530 7.65 -1.01 1.33
C ILE A 530 8.04 -0.86 -0.13
N ASP A 531 7.13 -0.37 -0.95
CA ASP A 531 7.32 -0.01 -2.34
C ASP A 531 6.80 1.43 -2.60
N PRO A 532 7.14 2.02 -3.76
CA PRO A 532 6.57 3.29 -4.22
C PRO A 532 5.24 3.14 -5.00
N PHE A 533 4.50 2.02 -4.87
CA PHE A 533 3.33 1.72 -5.71
C PHE A 533 2.16 2.69 -5.49
N ALA A 534 2.16 3.39 -4.34
CA ALA A 534 1.20 4.47 -4.07
C ALA A 534 1.15 5.57 -5.14
N LEU A 535 2.24 5.75 -5.91
CA LEU A 535 2.28 6.66 -7.06
C LEU A 535 1.09 6.49 -8.02
N VAL A 536 0.60 5.26 -8.20
CA VAL A 536 -0.48 4.97 -9.16
C VAL A 536 -1.84 5.57 -8.76
N PHE A 537 -2.01 5.99 -7.50
CA PHE A 537 -3.25 6.58 -7.00
C PHE A 537 -3.07 7.94 -6.29
N ILE A 538 -1.95 8.63 -6.53
CA ILE A 538 -1.73 10.00 -6.06
C ILE A 538 -2.78 10.95 -6.64
N GLU A 539 -3.01 10.90 -7.95
CA GLU A 539 -4.03 11.71 -8.64
C GLU A 539 -5.41 11.52 -8.01
N ASP A 540 -5.78 10.27 -7.71
CA ASP A 540 -7.07 9.93 -7.12
C ASP A 540 -7.22 10.48 -5.69
N TRP A 541 -6.16 10.47 -4.89
CA TRP A 541 -6.17 11.06 -3.54
C TRP A 541 -6.24 12.59 -3.59
N LEU A 542 -5.61 13.23 -4.57
CA LEU A 542 -5.73 14.68 -4.78
C LEU A 542 -7.17 15.04 -5.18
N GLU A 543 -7.75 14.31 -6.13
CA GLU A 543 -9.15 14.48 -6.52
C GLU A 543 -10.09 14.25 -5.33
N LEU A 544 -9.86 13.20 -4.55
CA LEU A 544 -10.67 12.91 -3.36
C LEU A 544 -10.57 14.03 -2.32
N ALA A 545 -9.39 14.65 -2.15
CA ALA A 545 -9.21 15.81 -1.27
C ALA A 545 -10.06 17.00 -1.72
N GLU A 546 -10.12 17.27 -3.03
CA GLU A 546 -10.91 18.35 -3.62
C GLU A 546 -12.42 18.09 -3.47
N LEU A 547 -12.86 16.86 -3.77
CA LEU A 547 -14.27 16.48 -3.75
C LEU A 547 -14.85 16.39 -2.32
N THR A 548 -14.04 15.97 -1.35
CA THR A 548 -14.49 15.80 0.05
C THR A 548 -14.17 17.01 0.93
N GLY A 549 -13.20 17.84 0.55
CA GLY A 549 -12.61 18.87 1.40
C GLY A 549 -11.73 18.32 2.53
N ASN A 550 -11.49 17.00 2.57
CA ASN A 550 -10.67 16.37 3.60
C ASN A 550 -9.18 16.45 3.20
N ARG A 551 -8.45 17.37 3.81
CA ARG A 551 -7.03 17.64 3.48
C ARG A 551 -6.10 16.45 3.72
N ILE A 552 -6.49 15.46 4.55
CA ILE A 552 -5.64 14.29 4.81
C ILE A 552 -5.28 13.54 3.53
N TRP A 553 -6.17 13.52 2.53
CA TRP A 553 -5.92 12.84 1.26
C TRP A 553 -4.81 13.53 0.47
N ARG A 554 -4.78 14.86 0.47
CA ARG A 554 -3.68 15.64 -0.13
C ARG A 554 -2.37 15.39 0.62
N ASP A 555 -2.38 15.41 1.94
CA ASP A 555 -1.18 15.19 2.75
C ASP A 555 -0.58 13.79 2.50
N ARG A 556 -1.44 12.77 2.39
CA ARG A 556 -1.04 11.39 2.07
C ARG A 556 -0.49 11.24 0.66
N ALA A 557 -1.08 11.93 -0.32
CA ALA A 557 -0.59 11.97 -1.69
C ALA A 557 0.81 12.60 -1.78
N ILE A 558 1.02 13.73 -1.11
CA ILE A 558 2.31 14.41 -1.02
C ILE A 558 3.36 13.51 -0.36
N ALA A 559 3.00 12.82 0.73
CA ALA A 559 3.91 11.92 1.42
C ALA A 559 4.28 10.69 0.58
N ALA A 560 3.33 10.13 -0.16
CA ALA A 560 3.59 9.06 -1.11
C ALA A 560 4.55 9.52 -2.23
N TRP A 561 4.37 10.73 -2.75
CA TRP A 561 5.29 11.33 -3.73
C TRP A 561 6.71 11.45 -3.14
N ALA A 562 6.84 12.09 -1.97
CA ALA A 562 8.14 12.30 -1.34
C ALA A 562 8.88 10.97 -1.10
N ASN A 563 8.21 9.98 -0.49
CA ASN A 563 8.78 8.65 -0.27
C ASN A 563 9.23 7.97 -1.59
N ALA A 564 8.42 8.09 -2.64
CA ALA A 564 8.72 7.47 -3.93
C ALA A 564 9.88 8.11 -4.70
N THR A 565 10.39 9.25 -4.24
CA THR A 565 11.58 9.91 -4.81
C THR A 565 12.88 9.44 -4.16
N ILE A 566 12.80 8.79 -2.99
CA ILE A 566 13.97 8.31 -2.27
C ILE A 566 14.63 7.16 -3.04
N GLY A 567 15.95 7.22 -3.21
CA GLY A 567 16.72 6.16 -3.87
C GLY A 567 16.70 6.16 -5.39
N ILE A 568 16.15 7.20 -6.04
CA ILE A 568 16.38 7.43 -7.47
C ILE A 568 17.87 7.72 -7.68
N SER A 569 18.52 7.00 -8.59
CA SER A 569 19.93 7.23 -8.92
C SER A 569 20.08 8.30 -9.99
N ASP A 570 20.97 9.26 -9.78
CA ASP A 570 21.47 10.16 -10.83
C ASP A 570 22.69 9.58 -11.58
N GLY A 571 22.98 8.30 -11.37
CA GLY A 571 24.17 7.61 -11.86
C GLY A 571 25.35 7.63 -10.89
N SER A 572 25.24 8.30 -9.74
CA SER A 572 26.26 8.31 -8.67
C SER A 572 25.91 7.44 -7.45
N LEU A 573 24.63 7.10 -7.28
CA LEU A 573 24.15 6.34 -6.12
C LEU A 573 24.76 4.94 -6.07
N THR A 574 25.46 4.63 -4.97
CA THR A 574 26.01 3.31 -4.70
C THR A 574 25.37 2.74 -3.45
N LEU A 575 24.62 1.64 -3.62
CA LEU A 575 24.02 0.89 -2.52
C LEU A 575 24.54 -0.53 -2.52
N MET A 576 24.91 -1.03 -1.33
CA MET A 576 25.42 -2.41 -1.16
C MET A 576 26.63 -2.69 -2.07
N GLY A 577 27.52 -1.71 -2.23
CA GLY A 577 28.72 -1.80 -3.07
C GLY A 577 28.46 -1.80 -4.58
N LYS A 578 27.24 -1.49 -5.03
CA LYS A 578 26.85 -1.54 -6.45
C LYS A 578 26.33 -0.17 -6.92
N LEU A 579 27.03 0.41 -7.89
CA LEU A 579 26.61 1.63 -8.56
C LEU A 579 25.29 1.39 -9.29
N ARG A 580 24.30 2.24 -9.04
CA ARG A 580 22.97 2.17 -9.63
C ARG A 580 22.94 2.92 -10.98
N PRO A 581 22.42 2.33 -12.07
CA PRO A 581 22.24 3.03 -13.34
C PRO A 581 21.45 4.34 -13.18
N GLU A 582 21.71 5.31 -14.05
CA GLU A 582 20.96 6.57 -14.05
C GLU A 582 19.45 6.33 -14.22
N GLY A 583 18.67 7.02 -13.38
CA GLY A 583 17.21 6.97 -13.26
C GLY A 583 16.64 5.68 -12.66
N SER A 584 17.48 4.71 -12.33
CA SER A 584 17.02 3.48 -11.67
C SER A 584 16.66 3.71 -10.21
N GLN A 585 15.79 2.85 -9.69
CA GLN A 585 15.42 2.76 -8.27
C GLN A 585 15.12 1.30 -7.95
N ASP A 586 15.47 0.86 -6.74
CA ASP A 586 15.08 -0.44 -6.22
C ASP A 586 13.55 -0.52 -6.02
N GLU A 587 12.94 -1.66 -6.37
CA GLU A 587 11.50 -1.89 -6.21
C GLU A 587 11.07 -1.80 -4.74
N GLY A 588 11.85 -2.42 -3.86
CA GLY A 588 11.45 -2.72 -2.50
C GLY A 588 12.45 -2.24 -1.47
N PHE A 589 11.93 -1.58 -0.44
CA PHE A 589 12.66 -1.14 0.74
C PHE A 589 12.33 -2.08 1.91
N LEU A 590 13.35 -2.82 2.36
CA LEU A 590 13.21 -3.94 3.29
C LEU A 590 13.20 -3.41 4.74
N HIS A 591 12.19 -2.61 5.05
CA HIS A 591 12.04 -1.81 6.27
C HIS A 591 11.88 -2.64 7.56
N THR A 592 11.70 -3.96 7.44
CA THR A 592 11.54 -4.91 8.55
C THR A 592 12.62 -6.00 8.54
N ARG A 593 12.42 -7.08 9.30
CA ARG A 593 13.27 -8.28 9.22
C ARG A 593 12.92 -9.18 8.01
N TRP A 594 12.23 -8.63 7.01
CA TRP A 594 11.92 -9.25 5.72
C TRP A 594 13.09 -9.15 4.74
N GLY A 595 13.33 -10.22 3.98
CA GLY A 595 14.39 -10.29 2.98
C GLY A 595 15.79 -10.07 3.56
N ASP A 596 16.60 -9.34 2.80
CA ASP A 596 17.87 -8.80 3.27
C ASP A 596 17.60 -7.61 4.21
N LYS A 597 17.48 -7.91 5.51
CA LYS A 597 16.96 -7.02 6.55
C LYS A 597 17.57 -5.61 6.47
N PHE A 598 16.71 -4.60 6.39
CA PHE A 598 17.09 -3.18 6.36
C PHE A 598 17.93 -2.78 5.13
N ASN A 599 17.92 -3.59 4.08
CA ASN A 599 18.50 -3.27 2.78
C ASN A 599 17.41 -2.98 1.74
N VAL A 600 17.75 -3.09 0.46
CA VAL A 600 16.86 -2.90 -0.69
C VAL A 600 16.79 -4.18 -1.52
N SER A 601 15.76 -4.31 -2.36
CA SER A 601 15.48 -5.54 -3.12
C SER A 601 16.55 -5.91 -4.16
N GLN A 602 17.36 -4.95 -4.61
CA GLN A 602 18.30 -5.09 -5.73
C GLN A 602 17.62 -5.49 -7.04
N TRP A 603 16.33 -5.18 -7.15
CA TRP A 603 15.52 -5.36 -8.33
C TRP A 603 15.11 -3.99 -8.87
N LEU A 604 15.72 -3.58 -9.98
CA LEU A 604 15.52 -2.27 -10.59
C LEU A 604 14.41 -2.37 -11.64
N VAL A 605 13.18 -2.49 -11.17
CA VAL A 605 12.00 -2.74 -12.01
C VAL A 605 11.53 -1.47 -12.73
N ALA A 606 10.77 -1.63 -13.83
CA ALA A 606 10.34 -0.54 -14.68
C ALA A 606 9.25 0.35 -14.06
N TRP A 607 8.33 -0.25 -13.31
CA TRP A 607 7.09 0.41 -12.88
C TRP A 607 7.27 1.65 -11.98
N PRO A 608 8.26 1.78 -11.06
CA PRO A 608 8.41 2.99 -10.24
C PRO A 608 8.70 4.20 -11.12
N THR A 609 9.49 4.00 -12.17
CA THR A 609 9.78 5.05 -13.16
C THR A 609 8.54 5.38 -13.98
N ALA A 610 7.81 4.37 -14.45
CA ALA A 610 6.59 4.60 -15.21
C ALA A 610 5.55 5.39 -14.42
N PHE A 611 5.32 5.05 -13.15
CA PHE A 611 4.34 5.76 -12.31
C PHE A 611 4.78 7.17 -11.93
N ARG A 612 6.08 7.44 -11.73
CA ARG A 612 6.56 8.82 -11.56
C ARG A 612 6.28 9.66 -12.80
N LEU A 613 6.60 9.14 -13.99
CA LEU A 613 6.32 9.82 -15.25
C LEU A 613 4.81 9.99 -15.47
N GLU A 614 3.99 9.04 -15.00
CA GLU A 614 2.52 9.12 -15.03
C GLU A 614 1.98 10.24 -14.15
N VAL A 615 2.44 10.34 -12.92
CA VAL A 615 2.07 11.46 -12.03
C VAL A 615 2.47 12.79 -12.68
N LEU A 616 3.70 12.93 -13.16
CA LEU A 616 4.19 14.17 -13.76
C LEU A 616 3.41 14.57 -15.02
N ARG A 617 2.99 13.62 -15.86
CA ARG A 617 2.25 13.92 -17.10
C ARG A 617 0.75 14.16 -16.90
N ARG A 618 0.14 13.61 -15.83
CA ARG A 618 -1.30 13.73 -15.55
C ARG A 618 -1.62 14.82 -14.54
N VAL A 619 -0.91 14.86 -13.42
CA VAL A 619 -1.08 15.89 -12.38
C VAL A 619 -0.41 17.20 -12.82
N GLY A 620 0.69 17.11 -13.55
CA GLY A 620 1.46 18.25 -14.04
C GLY A 620 2.63 18.62 -13.13
N MET A 621 3.77 19.00 -13.73
CA MET A 621 5.00 19.34 -13.01
C MET A 621 4.80 20.51 -12.04
N GLU A 622 4.10 21.57 -12.46
CA GLU A 622 3.85 22.76 -11.63
C GLU A 622 3.08 22.41 -10.34
N VAL A 623 2.07 21.56 -10.43
CA VAL A 623 1.28 21.11 -9.26
C VAL A 623 2.13 20.25 -8.33
N VAL A 624 3.01 19.43 -8.88
CA VAL A 624 3.93 18.60 -8.10
C VAL A 624 5.02 19.45 -7.43
N GLU A 625 5.52 20.51 -8.08
CA GLU A 625 6.45 21.48 -7.49
C GLU A 625 5.82 22.19 -6.28
N GLU A 626 4.51 22.48 -6.32
CA GLU A 626 3.79 23.00 -5.16
C GLU A 626 3.75 22.01 -3.97
N PHE A 627 3.89 20.71 -4.21
CA PHE A 627 4.01 19.75 -3.11
C PHE A 627 5.26 20.06 -2.29
N GLU A 628 6.37 20.40 -2.95
CA GLU A 628 7.65 20.72 -2.32
C GLU A 628 7.61 22.02 -1.51
N LEU A 629 6.94 23.05 -2.03
CA LEU A 629 6.76 24.34 -1.34
C LEU A 629 5.93 24.22 -0.05
N ASN A 630 4.92 23.34 -0.05
CA ASN A 630 4.08 23.09 1.12
C ASN A 630 4.80 22.22 2.17
N LEU A 631 5.80 21.42 1.77
CA LEU A 631 6.64 20.65 2.68
C LEU A 631 7.67 21.54 3.40
N ALA A 632 8.20 22.56 2.74
CA ALA A 632 9.15 23.51 3.33
C ALA A 632 8.52 24.53 4.29
N SER A 633 7.22 24.82 4.13
CA SER A 633 6.49 25.86 4.89
C SER A 633 5.72 25.36 6.11
N GLY A 634 5.66 24.03 6.35
CA GLY A 634 4.98 23.42 7.50
C GLY A 634 5.61 23.70 8.88
N GLY A 635 6.59 24.59 8.98
CA GLY A 635 7.30 24.92 10.22
C GLY A 635 6.73 26.08 11.05
N GLU A 636 5.90 26.97 10.50
CA GLU A 636 5.63 28.25 11.20
C GLU A 636 4.17 28.63 11.48
N ASP A 637 3.13 28.04 10.87
CA ASP A 637 1.79 28.67 10.94
C ASP A 637 0.68 27.97 11.75
N GLU A 638 0.96 26.94 12.55
CA GLU A 638 -0.05 26.35 13.46
C GLU A 638 0.42 26.23 14.93
N ARG A 639 1.00 27.32 15.44
CA ARG A 639 1.06 27.59 16.90
C ARG A 639 0.38 28.92 17.23
N ARG A 640 -0.95 29.00 17.06
CA ARG A 640 -1.78 30.03 17.70
C ARG A 640 -3.14 29.51 18.12
#